data_AF-A0AAN6BZE1-F1
#
_entry.id   AF-A0AAN6BZE1-F1
#
_cell.length_a   1.000
_cell.length_b   1.000
_cell.length_c   1.000
_cell.angle_alpha   90.00
_cell.angle_beta   90.00
_cell.angle_gamma   90.00
#
_symmetry.space_group_name_H-M   'P 1'
#
loop_
_entity.id
_entity.type
_entity.pdbx_description
1 polymer ?
#
loop_
_entity_poly.entity_id
_entity_poly.type
_entity_poly.pdbx_seq_one_letter_code
_entity_poly.pdbx_strand_id
1 'polypeptide(L)'
;MSQSTTTKPSANKDEYCFIRQVYLRGHLAPAFPPPAKQCTRCRKSFQSVRTMCLPCLRAISFEKECDAKDRKRDTFLDNCKTCEKTTLHLGPDWCTVCYADPDDPDNTFPVYCEECVVQNDIPNRVMDDKGGFVEMLKVNSLWCVQFSGLEALKCEFFVPDDNTPELSRWSDTEISRPYLVVTPKTESDIQEAVRIAKDNKLTVLAAGGGHGTFVSVGSSTLYLDLKNFKTIDLNKDEGRVRVGGGVVVGEVVKALADAGYYTPVPSSDAVGFVGCVLGGGSGILSGLHGWMIDNAVSFRVITATGRIVEVSSESEGEELTLFNAFCGAGHGLGVVTEVTVSAFPIAKLNMEDDKIWTRTLVFPAPAIDVAVETFLDLRKPLPEGYVTMVFTRSPPGTPAAGAPIIVLGYTFFGPAAKAEKEAALLFEDGIVGRAVVKRTDFVPFASINAKHEAYNYHGGHKAIASCRLYKTNPKAIKSTFEKWTTATQEYPDAQQSPLIISASNTDKSVAAAGDNFIDARDRPLVALAIVIAEKEETSQAFVDVLDGIVTGLRKIDEGAGPRSFANNWKFETDVNEMFSEDMFERLRVVKKTWDEEGVFWSPYFNSCCCESVEAEAAPTLAAAAPTDSERVVWHASPGLVIAISFTSVVVVHVTHLYVHLRTTYTELIRKGHDTRNWTLTNHIQLATRYFAVVVLWYGAPFTMMSPKSRLKRETTYRGKKEPYDIPKTGVVVQLGCGQGLLIGLVFRIPYRVLNPSAWVKLEAQPIDEIAQRCDVRLIALDRPGFGLSSPNPDYRIIDWPQDVAELAKAKDITEFSVFGLSGGGPFALACAFALPKRTLTSVGLFASAPPWEAGVQHVDYSRRILRFCAINCPKLLTGALDALIRLVRWIVLSGPAIKRIGTWLDAQDAKEKPGIEITKSHAERVEDLVNMLLDEPFRQGANGTVHETKLLTSQDWGFKLEDVDYDRVQIWHGVKDTNASIAMIRYMAEHVPNCELNEFDEDTHYTMYKHIEPALRSLVKTEEKNEK
;
A
#
# COMPACT_ATOMS: atom_id res chain seq x y z
N MET A 1 62.92 -28.52 38.73
CA MET A 1 62.74 -27.06 38.97
C MET A 1 61.98 -26.52 37.78
N SER A 2 60.84 -25.85 37.85
CA SER A 2 59.94 -25.47 38.94
C SER A 2 58.80 -24.70 38.24
N GLN A 3 57.54 -25.11 38.47
CA GLN A 3 56.45 -24.32 39.06
C GLN A 3 55.88 -23.21 38.18
N SER A 4 54.62 -23.32 37.72
CA SER A 4 53.36 -23.04 38.46
C SER A 4 53.27 -21.58 38.92
N THR A 5 52.23 -20.82 38.57
CA THR A 5 50.97 -20.74 39.34
C THR A 5 50.02 -19.79 38.58
N THR A 6 48.79 -20.18 38.21
CA THR A 6 47.52 -20.08 38.97
C THR A 6 47.25 -18.69 39.55
N THR A 7 46.12 -18.04 39.25
CA THR A 7 44.84 -18.35 39.93
C THR A 7 43.61 -17.67 39.28
N LYS A 8 42.53 -18.46 39.10
CA LYS A 8 41.11 -18.03 39.19
C LYS A 8 40.78 -17.68 40.65
N PRO A 9 39.73 -16.88 40.94
CA PRO A 9 38.37 -17.42 41.22
C PRO A 9 37.26 -16.46 40.70
N SER A 10 35.96 -16.73 40.66
CA SER A 10 35.08 -17.90 40.84
C SER A 10 33.68 -17.45 40.43
N ALA A 11 32.89 -18.40 39.91
CA ALA A 11 31.54 -18.22 39.39
C ALA A 11 30.45 -17.96 40.44
N ASN A 12 29.36 -17.36 39.97
CA ASN A 12 27.94 -17.67 40.24
C ASN A 12 27.13 -16.44 39.75
N LYS A 13 25.90 -16.49 39.28
CA LYS A 13 24.89 -17.49 38.91
C LYS A 13 23.81 -16.66 38.20
N ASP A 14 23.00 -17.32 37.38
CA ASP A 14 21.71 -16.88 36.84
C ASP A 14 21.67 -16.41 35.37
N GLU A 15 20.59 -16.83 34.73
CA GLU A 15 20.10 -16.55 33.36
C GLU A 15 20.51 -17.52 32.24
N TYR A 16 19.96 -18.75 32.34
CA TYR A 16 19.44 -19.49 31.19
C TYR A 16 17.92 -19.33 31.10
N CYS A 17 17.41 -19.44 29.86
CA CYS A 17 16.01 -19.65 29.42
C CYS A 17 15.12 -18.42 29.13
N PHE A 18 14.95 -18.13 27.83
CA PHE A 18 13.62 -17.98 27.21
C PHE A 18 13.67 -18.36 25.72
N ILE A 19 13.39 -19.64 25.40
CA ILE A 19 12.95 -20.07 24.07
C ILE A 19 11.43 -20.22 24.17
N ARG A 20 10.68 -19.48 23.35
CA ARG A 20 9.22 -19.60 23.23
C ARG A 20 8.86 -20.18 21.86
N GLN A 21 7.98 -21.18 21.91
CA GLN A 21 7.39 -21.95 20.82
C GLN A 21 6.66 -21.09 19.79
N VAL A 22 6.66 -21.51 18.52
CA VAL A 22 5.58 -21.23 17.55
C VAL A 22 5.16 -22.53 16.86
N TYR A 23 3.84 -22.69 16.76
CA TYR A 23 3.07 -23.87 16.38
C TYR A 23 3.04 -24.09 14.85
N LEU A 24 3.15 -25.36 14.44
CA LEU A 24 2.60 -25.84 13.16
C LEU A 24 1.06 -25.92 13.28
N ARG A 25 0.34 -25.15 12.46
CA ARG A 25 -1.08 -25.41 12.12
C ARG A 25 -1.16 -25.76 10.63
N GLY A 26 -1.34 -27.05 10.36
CA GLY A 26 -1.94 -27.56 9.12
C GLY A 26 -3.05 -28.52 9.54
N HIS A 27 -4.28 -28.25 9.11
CA HIS A 27 -5.46 -29.05 9.40
C HIS A 27 -5.53 -30.27 8.48
N LEU A 28 -5.65 -31.49 9.05
CA LEU A 28 -6.39 -32.60 8.45
C LEU A 28 -6.98 -33.48 9.60
N ALA A 29 -8.23 -33.91 9.46
CA ALA A 29 -8.99 -34.83 10.33
C ALA A 29 -9.63 -35.95 9.46
N PRO A 30 -10.24 -37.05 9.97
CA PRO A 30 -10.24 -37.68 11.31
C PRO A 30 -9.92 -39.22 11.36
N ALA A 31 -9.57 -39.67 12.58
CA ALA A 31 -9.64 -40.99 13.27
C ALA A 31 -9.79 -42.39 12.57
N PHE A 32 -8.87 -43.32 12.88
CA PHE A 32 -9.09 -44.68 13.48
C PHE A 32 -7.76 -45.19 14.13
N PRO A 33 -7.74 -46.00 15.23
CA PRO A 33 -6.52 -46.23 16.03
C PRO A 33 -5.78 -47.55 15.69
N PRO A 34 -4.43 -47.57 15.64
CA PRO A 34 -3.63 -48.79 15.71
C PRO A 34 -3.07 -49.06 17.14
N PRO A 35 -2.62 -50.29 17.45
CA PRO A 35 -2.42 -50.77 18.83
C PRO A 35 -1.19 -50.15 19.52
N ALA A 36 -1.32 -49.89 20.82
CA ALA A 36 -0.31 -49.25 21.67
C ALA A 36 1.02 -50.04 21.70
N LYS A 37 2.11 -49.42 21.23
CA LYS A 37 3.48 -49.96 21.39
C LYS A 37 4.01 -49.64 22.79
N GLN A 38 4.64 -50.62 23.44
CA GLN A 38 5.21 -50.51 24.78
C GLN A 38 6.69 -50.09 24.69
N CYS A 39 7.13 -49.08 25.45
CA CYS A 39 8.53 -48.66 25.45
C CYS A 39 9.41 -49.73 26.13
N THR A 40 10.43 -50.23 25.44
CA THR A 40 11.33 -51.28 25.95
C THR A 40 12.17 -50.85 27.16
N ARG A 41 12.40 -49.55 27.34
CA ARG A 41 13.21 -48.99 28.44
C ARG A 41 12.42 -48.77 29.74
N CYS A 42 11.15 -48.34 29.65
CA CYS A 42 10.34 -48.04 30.84
C CYS A 42 9.10 -48.93 31.02
N ARG A 43 8.84 -49.85 30.07
CA ARG A 43 7.73 -50.83 30.03
C ARG A 43 6.32 -50.24 30.16
N LYS A 44 6.13 -48.94 29.97
CA LYS A 44 4.80 -48.30 29.88
C LYS A 44 4.27 -48.34 28.45
N SER A 45 2.97 -48.58 28.31
CA SER A 45 2.23 -48.57 27.05
C SER A 45 1.70 -47.16 26.77
N PHE A 46 1.79 -46.70 25.52
CA PHE A 46 1.34 -45.37 25.11
C PHE A 46 0.50 -45.44 23.83
N GLN A 47 -0.54 -44.62 23.73
CA GLN A 47 -1.49 -44.63 22.61
C GLN A 47 -1.06 -43.76 21.42
N SER A 48 -0.12 -42.83 21.60
CA SER A 48 0.52 -42.05 20.51
C SER A 48 1.79 -41.36 21.00
N VAL A 49 2.64 -40.87 20.08
CA VAL A 49 3.89 -40.13 20.40
C VAL A 49 3.61 -38.89 21.28
N ARG A 50 2.40 -38.31 21.18
CA ARG A 50 1.96 -37.16 21.99
C ARG A 50 1.78 -37.47 23.48
N THR A 51 1.70 -38.75 23.86
CA THR A 51 1.49 -39.18 25.26
C THR A 51 2.74 -39.79 25.92
N MET A 52 3.90 -39.71 25.26
CA MET A 52 5.18 -40.15 25.84
C MET A 52 5.71 -39.14 26.86
N CYS A 53 6.32 -39.63 27.95
CA CYS A 53 6.92 -38.74 28.94
C CYS A 53 8.23 -38.11 28.41
N LEU A 54 8.49 -36.87 28.84
CA LEU A 54 9.61 -36.04 28.42
C LEU A 54 11.00 -36.73 28.45
N PRO A 55 11.31 -37.61 29.43
CA PRO A 55 12.57 -38.36 29.43
C PRO A 55 12.71 -39.39 28.30
N CYS A 56 11.60 -39.96 27.82
CA CYS A 56 11.61 -40.91 26.71
C CYS A 56 11.69 -40.20 25.35
N LEU A 57 11.14 -38.99 25.23
CA LEU A 57 11.29 -38.14 24.03
C LEU A 57 12.76 -37.73 23.83
N ARG A 58 13.44 -37.38 24.93
CA ARG A 58 14.88 -37.01 24.92
C ARG A 58 15.83 -38.14 24.55
N ALA A 59 15.40 -39.40 24.59
CA ALA A 59 16.24 -40.54 24.21
C ALA A 59 16.15 -40.87 22.70
N ILE A 60 15.20 -40.27 21.97
CA ILE A 60 15.07 -40.43 20.51
C ILE A 60 15.81 -39.31 19.77
N SER A 61 15.91 -38.12 20.38
CA SER A 61 16.71 -37.01 19.88
C SER A 61 18.10 -37.03 20.51
N PHE A 62 19.15 -37.19 19.69
CA PHE A 62 20.57 -37.26 20.07
C PHE A 62 21.06 -38.60 20.63
N GLU A 63 21.25 -39.57 19.74
CA GLU A 63 22.32 -40.57 19.88
C GLU A 63 22.90 -40.89 18.50
N LYS A 64 23.89 -40.09 18.10
CA LYS A 64 25.09 -40.50 17.38
C LYS A 64 26.06 -39.31 17.35
N GLU A 65 26.59 -38.98 18.53
CA GLU A 65 27.91 -38.34 18.57
C GLU A 65 28.91 -39.33 17.97
N CYS A 66 29.64 -38.86 16.98
CA CYS A 66 30.91 -39.43 16.55
C CYS A 66 31.84 -39.50 17.75
N ASP A 67 32.02 -40.71 18.28
CA ASP A 67 33.04 -40.97 19.28
C ASP A 67 34.42 -40.80 18.62
N ALA A 68 35.19 -39.83 19.11
CA ALA A 68 36.45 -39.36 18.53
C ALA A 68 37.63 -40.33 18.71
N LYS A 69 37.38 -41.66 18.76
CA LYS A 69 38.40 -42.70 18.95
C LYS A 69 38.44 -43.81 17.90
N ASP A 70 37.51 -43.89 16.96
CA ASP A 70 37.59 -44.84 15.84
C ASP A 70 37.88 -44.13 14.50
N ARG A 71 39.14 -43.73 14.32
CA ARG A 71 39.71 -43.54 12.98
C ARG A 71 39.92 -44.91 12.33
N LYS A 72 38.88 -45.49 11.74
CA LYS A 72 39.04 -46.47 10.66
C LYS A 72 38.33 -45.95 9.43
N ARG A 73 39.17 -45.63 8.43
CA ARG A 73 38.87 -44.87 7.22
C ARG A 73 38.06 -45.67 6.17
N ASP A 74 37.72 -46.93 6.44
CA ASP A 74 37.41 -47.88 5.37
C ASP A 74 35.95 -48.36 5.31
N THR A 75 35.09 -48.05 6.29
CA THR A 75 33.69 -48.57 6.30
C THR A 75 32.63 -47.60 5.77
N PHE A 76 32.95 -46.33 5.55
CA PHE A 76 31.99 -45.34 5.02
C PHE A 76 32.13 -45.11 3.50
N LEU A 77 33.30 -45.42 2.92
CA LEU A 77 33.56 -45.27 1.48
C LEU A 77 32.87 -46.34 0.61
N ASP A 78 32.49 -47.49 1.18
CA ASP A 78 31.89 -48.57 0.39
C ASP A 78 30.40 -48.35 0.07
N ASN A 79 29.66 -47.59 0.91
CA ASN A 79 28.26 -47.24 0.62
C ASN A 79 28.12 -46.05 -0.36
N CYS A 80 29.19 -45.29 -0.58
CA CYS A 80 29.18 -44.16 -1.51
C CYS A 80 29.48 -44.61 -2.96
N LYS A 81 30.10 -45.78 -3.14
CA LYS A 81 30.43 -46.35 -4.46
C LYS A 81 29.24 -46.96 -5.22
N THR A 82 28.08 -47.09 -4.58
CA THR A 82 26.87 -47.68 -5.19
C THR A 82 25.83 -46.65 -5.63
N CYS A 83 26.10 -45.35 -5.48
CA CYS A 83 25.23 -44.29 -5.99
C CYS A 83 25.65 -43.93 -7.42
N GLU A 84 24.92 -44.41 -8.44
CA GLU A 84 25.19 -44.15 -9.85
C GLU A 84 24.69 -42.77 -10.35
N LYS A 85 24.39 -41.81 -9.45
CA LYS A 85 23.85 -40.48 -9.82
C LYS A 85 24.82 -39.35 -9.42
N THR A 86 25.12 -38.50 -10.40
CA THR A 86 25.84 -37.21 -10.43
C THR A 86 26.59 -36.82 -9.14
N THR A 87 27.92 -36.91 -9.17
CA THR A 87 28.77 -36.70 -7.99
C THR A 87 29.43 -35.33 -8.07
N LEU A 88 28.89 -34.35 -7.31
CA LEU A 88 29.52 -33.04 -7.10
C LEU A 88 30.92 -33.21 -6.46
N HIS A 89 31.97 -32.94 -7.23
CA HIS A 89 33.36 -33.08 -6.79
C HIS A 89 33.86 -31.83 -6.06
N LEU A 90 33.65 -31.78 -4.76
CA LEU A 90 34.29 -30.79 -3.88
C LEU A 90 35.63 -31.33 -3.36
N GLY A 91 36.67 -31.39 -4.20
CA GLY A 91 38.05 -31.70 -3.76
C GLY A 91 38.28 -33.01 -2.97
N PRO A 92 39.53 -33.31 -2.55
CA PRO A 92 39.87 -34.59 -1.93
C PRO A 92 39.50 -34.74 -0.44
N ASP A 93 38.96 -33.70 0.21
CA ASP A 93 38.78 -33.64 1.67
C ASP A 93 37.34 -33.37 2.16
N TRP A 94 36.33 -33.40 1.30
CA TRP A 94 34.96 -32.97 1.65
C TRP A 94 33.98 -34.14 1.66
N CYS A 95 33.10 -34.19 2.67
CA CYS A 95 32.07 -35.23 2.80
C CYS A 95 30.68 -34.56 2.87
N THR A 96 29.82 -34.86 1.90
CA THR A 96 28.47 -34.30 1.77
C THR A 96 27.42 -35.27 2.33
N VAL A 97 26.38 -34.75 3.00
CA VAL A 97 25.20 -35.55 3.36
C VAL A 97 24.09 -35.23 2.35
N CYS A 98 23.76 -36.19 1.50
CA CYS A 98 22.60 -36.09 0.60
C CYS A 98 21.34 -36.51 1.35
N TYR A 99 20.33 -35.66 1.38
CA TYR A 99 18.99 -36.04 1.81
C TYR A 99 18.17 -36.46 0.59
N ALA A 100 17.54 -37.62 0.66
CA ALA A 100 16.52 -38.05 -0.30
C ALA A 100 15.14 -37.60 0.22
N ASP A 101 14.30 -37.08 -0.66
CA ASP A 101 12.88 -36.87 -0.38
C ASP A 101 12.22 -38.24 -0.11
N PRO A 102 11.51 -38.45 1.02
CA PRO A 102 10.79 -39.70 1.28
C PRO A 102 9.73 -40.04 0.22
N ASP A 103 9.19 -39.02 -0.46
CA ASP A 103 8.12 -39.14 -1.46
C ASP A 103 8.67 -39.14 -2.91
N ASP A 104 9.94 -38.78 -3.11
CA ASP A 104 10.67 -38.88 -4.39
C ASP A 104 12.13 -39.35 -4.16
N PRO A 105 12.38 -40.67 -4.06
CA PRO A 105 13.72 -41.21 -3.80
C PRO A 105 14.73 -40.96 -4.92
N ASP A 106 14.29 -40.42 -6.07
CA ASP A 106 15.16 -40.04 -7.19
C ASP A 106 15.71 -38.61 -7.07
N ASN A 107 15.20 -37.81 -6.13
CA ASN A 107 15.57 -36.41 -5.92
C ASN A 107 16.48 -36.26 -4.68
N THR A 108 17.79 -36.40 -4.88
CA THR A 108 18.80 -36.24 -3.82
C THR A 108 19.49 -34.89 -3.92
N PHE A 109 19.34 -34.05 -2.89
CA PHE A 109 20.05 -32.77 -2.80
C PHE A 109 21.13 -32.79 -1.72
N PRO A 110 22.29 -32.18 -1.98
CA PRO A 110 23.26 -31.89 -0.93
C PRO A 110 22.73 -30.76 -0.05
N VAL A 111 22.71 -30.98 1.26
CA VAL A 111 22.29 -29.99 2.26
C VAL A 111 23.44 -29.69 3.21
N TYR A 112 23.78 -28.42 3.39
CA TYR A 112 24.80 -27.99 4.34
C TYR A 112 24.17 -27.23 5.52
N CYS A 113 24.59 -27.56 6.75
CA CYS A 113 24.22 -26.74 7.91
C CYS A 113 25.08 -25.48 7.98
N GLU A 114 24.53 -24.43 8.62
CA GLU A 114 25.18 -23.12 8.74
C GLU A 114 26.57 -23.19 9.40
N GLU A 115 26.74 -24.01 10.43
CA GLU A 115 28.06 -24.22 11.06
C GLU A 115 29.08 -24.83 10.09
N CYS A 116 28.66 -25.76 9.21
CA CYS A 116 29.55 -26.38 8.23
C CYS A 116 29.97 -25.40 7.13
N VAL A 117 29.07 -24.52 6.66
CA VAL A 117 29.40 -23.48 5.67
C VAL A 117 30.36 -22.46 6.25
N VAL A 118 30.11 -22.00 7.49
CA VAL A 118 30.95 -21.00 8.17
C VAL A 118 32.31 -21.57 8.57
N GLN A 119 32.39 -22.81 9.06
CA GLN A 119 33.66 -23.41 9.48
C GLN A 119 34.58 -23.79 8.31
N ASN A 120 34.03 -24.08 7.13
CA ASN A 120 34.81 -24.59 6.00
C ASN A 120 34.92 -23.62 4.82
N ASP A 121 34.46 -22.37 4.96
CA ASP A 121 34.56 -21.32 3.93
C ASP A 121 33.94 -21.76 2.58
N ILE A 122 32.77 -22.41 2.65
CA ILE A 122 32.07 -22.93 1.45
C ILE A 122 31.53 -21.74 0.65
N PRO A 123 31.94 -21.55 -0.62
CA PRO A 123 31.45 -20.45 -1.43
C PRO A 123 29.95 -20.60 -1.74
N ASN A 124 29.23 -19.47 -1.83
CA ASN A 124 27.81 -19.41 -2.25
C ASN A 124 27.56 -19.90 -3.70
N ARG A 125 28.62 -20.30 -4.42
CA ARG A 125 28.60 -20.88 -5.75
C ARG A 125 29.43 -22.16 -5.75
N VAL A 126 28.80 -23.27 -6.13
CA VAL A 126 29.43 -24.59 -6.23
C VAL A 126 29.50 -25.01 -7.69
N MET A 127 30.64 -25.55 -8.13
CA MET A 127 30.84 -25.98 -9.50
C MET A 127 30.31 -27.39 -9.71
N ASP A 128 29.46 -27.60 -10.71
CA ASP A 128 28.96 -28.92 -11.08
C ASP A 128 30.01 -29.71 -11.90
N ASP A 129 29.69 -30.98 -12.12
CA ASP A 129 30.51 -31.97 -12.84
C ASP A 129 30.77 -31.59 -14.31
N LYS A 130 30.05 -30.59 -14.84
CA LYS A 130 30.13 -30.08 -16.21
C LYS A 130 30.81 -28.71 -16.28
N GLY A 131 31.27 -28.16 -15.16
CA GLY A 131 31.92 -26.85 -15.08
C GLY A 131 30.98 -25.65 -15.01
N GLY A 132 29.67 -25.87 -14.79
CA GLY A 132 28.69 -24.84 -14.49
C GLY A 132 28.71 -24.43 -13.01
N PHE A 133 28.35 -23.19 -12.68
CA PHE A 133 28.25 -22.74 -11.29
C PHE A 133 26.79 -22.75 -10.84
N VAL A 134 26.52 -23.37 -9.69
CA VAL A 134 25.20 -23.42 -9.06
C VAL A 134 25.20 -22.56 -7.79
N GLU A 135 24.23 -21.68 -7.64
CA GLU A 135 24.08 -20.86 -6.43
C GLU A 135 23.40 -21.65 -5.31
N MET A 136 23.94 -21.55 -4.09
CA MET A 136 23.32 -22.13 -2.91
C MET A 136 22.32 -21.15 -2.31
N LEU A 137 21.11 -21.63 -1.99
CA LEU A 137 20.11 -20.85 -1.26
C LEU A 137 20.10 -21.22 0.22
N LYS A 138 19.91 -20.22 1.08
CA LYS A 138 19.62 -20.45 2.50
C LYS A 138 18.11 -20.62 2.71
N VAL A 139 17.68 -21.81 3.08
CA VAL A 139 16.30 -22.14 3.45
C VAL A 139 16.29 -22.63 4.90
N ASN A 140 15.61 -21.94 5.82
CA ASN A 140 15.47 -22.36 7.22
C ASN A 140 16.80 -22.72 7.92
N SER A 141 17.88 -21.95 7.67
CA SER A 141 19.25 -22.19 8.20
C SER A 141 20.02 -23.36 7.57
N LEU A 142 19.53 -23.89 6.45
CA LEU A 142 20.19 -24.93 5.63
C LEU A 142 20.49 -24.37 4.24
N TRP A 143 21.64 -24.71 3.68
CA TRP A 143 21.99 -24.38 2.31
C TRP A 143 21.60 -25.52 1.38
N CYS A 144 20.68 -25.27 0.45
CA CYS A 144 20.21 -26.23 -0.53
C CYS A 144 20.67 -25.81 -1.94
N VAL A 145 21.16 -26.78 -2.70
CA VAL A 145 21.43 -26.63 -4.13
C VAL A 145 20.17 -26.99 -4.91
N GLN A 146 19.55 -26.04 -5.61
CA GLN A 146 19.24 -26.12 -7.05
C GLN A 146 18.30 -24.99 -7.48
N PHE A 147 18.82 -24.13 -8.36
CA PHE A 147 18.06 -23.77 -9.54
C PHE A 147 18.88 -24.16 -10.76
N SER A 148 18.24 -24.79 -11.72
CA SER A 148 18.85 -24.95 -13.04
C SER A 148 18.43 -23.77 -13.93
N GLY A 149 19.40 -23.13 -14.59
CA GLY A 149 19.12 -22.19 -15.68
C GLY A 149 18.90 -20.74 -15.29
N LEU A 150 18.96 -20.34 -14.01
CA LEU A 150 18.81 -18.91 -13.63
C LEU A 150 19.90 -18.02 -14.25
N GLU A 151 21.09 -18.58 -14.51
CA GLU A 151 22.19 -17.91 -15.19
C GLU A 151 21.84 -17.45 -16.62
N ALA A 152 20.77 -18.02 -17.21
CA ALA A 152 20.27 -17.63 -18.51
C ALA A 152 19.33 -16.41 -18.45
N LEU A 153 18.74 -16.09 -17.30
CA LEU A 153 17.92 -14.89 -17.11
C LEU A 153 18.79 -13.64 -17.16
N LYS A 154 18.51 -12.76 -18.13
CA LYS A 154 19.19 -11.46 -18.27
C LYS A 154 18.39 -10.31 -17.67
N CYS A 155 17.16 -10.58 -17.24
CA CYS A 155 16.27 -9.63 -16.60
C CYS A 155 16.40 -9.65 -15.07
N GLU A 156 15.66 -8.76 -14.41
CA GLU A 156 15.57 -8.76 -12.96
C GLU A 156 14.79 -9.99 -12.51
N PHE A 157 15.32 -10.71 -11.54
CA PHE A 157 14.64 -11.78 -10.83
C PHE A 157 15.10 -11.80 -9.38
N PHE A 158 14.29 -12.37 -8.50
CA PHE A 158 14.70 -12.67 -7.14
C PHE A 158 14.01 -13.94 -6.63
N VAL A 159 14.68 -14.58 -5.69
CA VAL A 159 14.17 -15.73 -4.96
C VAL A 159 13.74 -15.24 -3.59
N PRO A 160 12.45 -15.32 -3.25
CA PRO A 160 12.00 -14.81 -1.96
C PRO A 160 12.57 -15.59 -0.77
N ASP A 161 13.00 -14.87 0.25
CA ASP A 161 13.44 -15.36 1.56
C ASP A 161 12.60 -14.75 2.70
N ASP A 162 12.98 -15.00 3.96
CA ASP A 162 12.27 -14.48 5.14
C ASP A 162 12.32 -12.95 5.29
N ASN A 163 13.21 -12.29 4.56
CA ASN A 163 13.36 -10.84 4.57
C ASN A 163 12.76 -10.18 3.31
N THR A 164 12.30 -10.97 2.35
CA THR A 164 11.75 -10.47 1.10
C THR A 164 10.36 -9.87 1.34
N PRO A 165 10.12 -8.62 0.91
CA PRO A 165 8.80 -8.02 1.03
C PRO A 165 7.71 -8.87 0.37
N GLU A 166 6.52 -8.88 0.98
CA GLU A 166 5.36 -9.52 0.39
C GLU A 166 5.05 -8.95 -1.00
N LEU A 167 4.52 -9.80 -1.89
CA LEU A 167 4.15 -9.38 -3.23
C LEU A 167 3.09 -8.28 -3.15
N SER A 168 3.39 -7.11 -3.73
CA SER A 168 2.43 -6.01 -3.78
C SER A 168 1.30 -6.32 -4.77
N ARG A 169 0.16 -6.81 -4.25
CA ARG A 169 -1.07 -7.08 -5.01
C ARG A 169 -2.23 -6.27 -4.48
N TRP A 170 -3.33 -6.25 -5.23
CA TRP A 170 -4.56 -5.56 -4.80
C TRP A 170 -5.15 -6.16 -3.51
N SER A 171 -4.96 -7.46 -3.30
CA SER A 171 -5.41 -8.21 -2.12
C SER A 171 -4.31 -9.14 -1.66
N ASP A 172 -4.16 -9.29 -0.34
CA ASP A 172 -3.24 -10.24 0.31
C ASP A 172 -3.87 -11.64 0.48
N THR A 173 -5.13 -11.81 0.05
CA THR A 173 -5.83 -13.10 0.05
C THR A 173 -5.14 -14.09 -0.89
N GLU A 174 -4.94 -15.33 -0.42
CA GLU A 174 -4.32 -16.43 -1.18
C GLU A 174 -2.88 -16.15 -1.62
N ILE A 175 -2.17 -15.26 -0.92
CA ILE A 175 -0.76 -15.00 -1.15
C ILE A 175 0.07 -15.72 -0.10
N SER A 176 0.89 -16.65 -0.57
CA SER A 176 2.06 -17.12 0.14
C SER A 176 3.31 -16.85 -0.69
N ARG A 177 4.47 -17.26 -0.19
CA ARG A 177 5.76 -16.96 -0.81
C ARG A 177 5.91 -17.70 -2.16
N PRO A 178 6.09 -16.99 -3.31
CA PRO A 178 6.38 -17.66 -4.57
C PRO A 178 7.77 -18.31 -4.54
N TYR A 179 8.01 -19.26 -5.44
CA TYR A 179 9.31 -19.89 -5.57
C TYR A 179 10.33 -18.96 -6.24
N LEU A 180 9.90 -18.24 -7.28
CA LEU A 180 10.73 -17.33 -8.06
C LEU A 180 9.88 -16.16 -8.55
N VAL A 181 10.42 -14.94 -8.49
CA VAL A 181 9.81 -13.76 -9.11
C VAL A 181 10.70 -13.29 -10.25
N VAL A 182 10.15 -13.17 -11.44
CA VAL A 182 10.86 -12.72 -12.65
C VAL A 182 10.17 -11.48 -13.18
N THR A 183 10.92 -10.40 -13.38
CA THR A 183 10.46 -9.16 -14.01
C THR A 183 11.10 -9.02 -15.39
N PRO A 184 10.50 -9.61 -16.45
CA PRO A 184 11.04 -9.57 -17.81
C PRO A 184 11.09 -8.14 -18.37
N LYS A 185 12.01 -7.90 -19.31
CA LYS A 185 12.07 -6.67 -20.12
C LYS A 185 11.77 -6.93 -21.59
N THR A 186 11.94 -8.16 -22.03
CA THR A 186 11.78 -8.60 -23.41
C THR A 186 11.02 -9.91 -23.48
N GLU A 187 10.47 -10.23 -24.65
CA GLU A 187 9.81 -11.53 -24.89
C GLU A 187 10.78 -12.70 -24.72
N SER A 188 12.06 -12.50 -25.03
CA SER A 188 13.11 -13.50 -24.79
C SER A 188 13.28 -13.83 -23.31
N ASP A 189 13.13 -12.86 -22.42
CA ASP A 189 13.20 -13.11 -20.97
C ASP A 189 12.01 -13.97 -20.51
N ILE A 190 10.83 -13.79 -21.12
CA ILE A 190 9.65 -14.60 -20.83
C ILE A 190 9.83 -16.02 -21.34
N GLN A 191 10.34 -16.20 -22.57
CA GLN A 191 10.66 -17.53 -23.11
C GLN A 191 11.62 -18.29 -22.19
N GLU A 192 12.63 -17.58 -21.67
CA GLU A 192 13.60 -18.15 -20.73
C GLU A 192 12.96 -18.49 -19.38
N ALA A 193 12.12 -17.61 -18.84
CA ALA A 193 11.36 -17.88 -17.61
C ALA A 193 10.43 -19.10 -17.76
N VAL A 194 9.76 -19.24 -18.90
CA VAL A 194 8.92 -20.42 -19.20
C VAL A 194 9.77 -21.68 -19.26
N ARG A 195 10.94 -21.66 -19.91
CA ARG A 195 11.87 -22.79 -19.94
C ARG A 195 12.31 -23.18 -18.53
N ILE A 196 12.74 -22.21 -17.73
CA ILE A 196 13.17 -22.42 -16.33
C ILE A 196 12.02 -22.99 -15.50
N ALA A 197 10.80 -22.48 -15.67
CA ALA A 197 9.64 -23.01 -14.97
C ALA A 197 9.44 -24.50 -15.29
N LYS A 198 9.50 -24.88 -16.57
CA LYS A 198 9.39 -26.29 -16.99
C LYS A 198 10.47 -27.17 -16.38
N ASP A 199 11.74 -26.76 -16.51
CA ASP A 199 12.88 -27.53 -16.04
C ASP A 199 12.85 -27.74 -14.51
N ASN A 200 12.24 -26.80 -13.78
CA ASN A 200 12.11 -26.84 -12.33
C ASN A 200 10.69 -27.20 -11.85
N LYS A 201 9.79 -27.67 -12.74
CA LYS A 201 8.39 -28.06 -12.44
C LYS A 201 7.58 -26.98 -11.70
N LEU A 202 7.82 -25.71 -12.03
CA LEU A 202 7.09 -24.56 -11.50
C LEU A 202 5.91 -24.19 -12.40
N THR A 203 4.85 -23.69 -11.77
CA THR A 203 3.71 -23.11 -12.48
C THR A 203 3.96 -21.62 -12.71
N VAL A 204 3.92 -21.19 -13.96
CA VAL A 204 4.05 -19.77 -14.36
C VAL A 204 2.74 -19.05 -14.11
N LEU A 205 2.79 -17.97 -13.34
CA LEU A 205 1.70 -17.03 -13.14
C LEU A 205 2.09 -15.67 -13.73
N ALA A 206 1.51 -15.33 -14.89
CA ALA A 206 1.67 -14.02 -15.49
C ALA A 206 0.85 -12.96 -14.75
N ALA A 207 1.51 -11.89 -14.31
CA ALA A 207 0.90 -10.82 -13.54
C ALA A 207 1.08 -9.47 -14.23
N GLY A 208 -0.04 -8.85 -14.60
CA GLY A 208 -0.11 -7.45 -15.02
C GLY A 208 -0.45 -6.54 -13.83
N GLY A 209 -1.75 -6.32 -13.58
CA GLY A 209 -2.24 -5.46 -12.49
C GLY A 209 -2.52 -6.15 -11.14
N GLY A 210 -2.21 -7.44 -10.99
CA GLY A 210 -2.27 -8.15 -9.70
C GLY A 210 -3.64 -8.27 -9.00
N HIS A 211 -4.75 -8.00 -9.70
CA HIS A 211 -6.07 -7.73 -9.11
C HIS A 211 -6.95 -8.97 -8.80
N GLY A 212 -6.54 -10.17 -9.22
CA GLY A 212 -7.36 -11.39 -9.09
C GLY A 212 -7.38 -11.99 -7.68
N THR A 213 -8.49 -11.88 -6.95
CA THR A 213 -8.61 -12.36 -5.55
C THR A 213 -8.69 -13.87 -5.39
N PHE A 214 -8.81 -14.61 -6.49
CA PHE A 214 -8.88 -16.07 -6.54
C PHE A 214 -7.57 -16.68 -7.06
N VAL A 215 -6.53 -15.87 -7.25
CA VAL A 215 -5.25 -16.32 -7.81
C VAL A 215 -4.33 -16.64 -6.65
N SER A 216 -4.08 -17.93 -6.43
CA SER A 216 -3.16 -18.39 -5.40
C SER A 216 -1.72 -18.22 -5.85
N VAL A 217 -0.87 -17.74 -4.93
CA VAL A 217 0.58 -17.70 -5.08
C VAL A 217 1.18 -18.56 -3.99
N GLY A 218 2.09 -19.47 -4.36
CA GLY A 218 2.80 -20.25 -3.36
C GLY A 218 4.09 -20.87 -3.84
N SER A 219 4.60 -21.82 -3.07
CA SER A 219 5.97 -22.35 -3.24
C SER A 219 6.22 -23.13 -4.52
N SER A 220 5.22 -23.34 -5.36
CA SER A 220 5.34 -23.91 -6.72
C SER A 220 5.22 -22.85 -7.82
N THR A 221 5.07 -21.57 -7.47
CA THR A 221 4.78 -20.48 -8.41
C THR A 221 6.05 -19.77 -8.87
N LEU A 222 6.24 -19.67 -10.18
CA LEU A 222 7.06 -18.61 -10.80
C LEU A 222 6.14 -17.42 -11.09
N TYR A 223 6.29 -16.35 -10.32
CA TYR A 223 5.55 -15.11 -10.51
C TYR A 223 6.22 -14.24 -11.58
N LEU A 224 5.58 -14.12 -12.74
CA LEU A 224 6.09 -13.37 -13.89
C LEU A 224 5.46 -11.97 -13.90
N ASP A 225 6.17 -10.99 -13.35
CA ASP A 225 5.75 -9.60 -13.22
C ASP A 225 5.96 -8.82 -14.54
N LEU A 226 4.89 -8.64 -15.30
CA LEU A 226 4.92 -7.98 -16.60
C LEU A 226 4.97 -6.44 -16.52
N LYS A 227 5.23 -5.82 -15.35
CA LYS A 227 5.19 -4.37 -15.18
C LYS A 227 6.04 -3.54 -16.15
N ASN A 228 7.03 -4.13 -16.84
CA ASN A 228 7.82 -3.44 -17.87
C ASN A 228 7.16 -3.44 -19.26
N PHE A 229 6.15 -4.28 -19.52
CA PHE A 229 5.42 -4.34 -20.78
C PHE A 229 4.32 -3.27 -20.80
N LYS A 230 4.74 -2.01 -20.93
CA LYS A 230 3.91 -0.80 -20.78
C LYS A 230 3.51 -0.12 -22.10
N THR A 231 3.55 -0.84 -23.22
CA THR A 231 3.17 -0.29 -24.53
C THR A 231 1.72 0.19 -24.53
N ILE A 232 1.48 1.43 -24.97
CA ILE A 232 0.16 1.94 -25.34
C ILE A 232 0.33 2.67 -26.66
N ASP A 233 0.03 2.01 -27.77
CA ASP A 233 0.21 2.56 -29.12
C ASP A 233 -1.13 2.69 -29.84
N LEU A 234 -1.62 3.93 -29.95
CA LEU A 234 -2.89 4.26 -30.60
C LEU A 234 -2.67 4.55 -32.10
N ASN A 235 -3.19 3.67 -32.95
CA ASN A 235 -3.35 3.93 -34.38
C ASN A 235 -4.73 4.58 -34.63
N LYS A 236 -4.72 5.89 -34.90
CA LYS A 236 -5.93 6.69 -35.11
C LYS A 236 -6.63 6.41 -36.44
N ASP A 237 -5.85 6.04 -37.45
CA ASP A 237 -6.36 5.78 -38.80
C ASP A 237 -7.10 4.45 -38.86
N GLU A 238 -6.59 3.44 -38.16
CA GLU A 238 -7.24 2.13 -38.03
C GLU A 238 -8.30 2.08 -36.92
N GLY A 239 -8.29 3.05 -35.99
CA GLY A 239 -9.16 3.03 -34.82
C GLY A 239 -8.84 1.86 -33.89
N ARG A 240 -7.56 1.62 -33.63
CA ARG A 240 -7.05 0.51 -32.81
C ARG A 240 -5.99 0.99 -31.85
N VAL A 241 -5.90 0.37 -30.68
CA VAL A 241 -4.84 0.59 -29.71
C VAL A 241 -4.21 -0.74 -29.33
N ARG A 242 -2.88 -0.79 -29.32
CA ARG A 242 -2.10 -1.91 -28.80
C ARG A 242 -1.69 -1.63 -27.37
N VAL A 243 -1.95 -2.58 -26.49
CA VAL A 243 -1.78 -2.45 -25.04
C VAL A 243 -0.95 -3.60 -24.50
N GLY A 244 0.16 -3.29 -23.82
CA GLY A 244 1.08 -4.27 -23.25
C GLY A 244 0.51 -5.00 -22.03
N GLY A 245 1.01 -6.22 -21.76
CA GLY A 245 0.57 -7.10 -20.68
C GLY A 245 0.67 -6.51 -19.26
N GLY A 246 1.57 -5.56 -19.06
CA GLY A 246 1.77 -4.88 -17.77
C GLY A 246 0.94 -3.61 -17.57
N VAL A 247 0.20 -3.15 -18.57
CA VAL A 247 -0.54 -1.88 -18.50
C VAL A 247 -1.79 -2.02 -17.63
N VAL A 248 -2.04 -1.01 -16.78
CA VAL A 248 -3.27 -0.91 -15.98
C VAL A 248 -4.29 0.03 -16.63
N VAL A 249 -5.56 -0.14 -16.29
CA VAL A 249 -6.69 0.58 -16.92
C VAL A 249 -6.53 2.10 -16.83
N GLY A 250 -6.06 2.64 -15.70
CA GLY A 250 -5.86 4.09 -15.55
C GLY A 250 -4.86 4.68 -16.55
N GLU A 251 -3.83 3.92 -16.91
CA GLU A 251 -2.84 4.32 -17.91
C GLU A 251 -3.47 4.37 -19.32
N VAL A 252 -4.28 3.36 -19.67
CA VAL A 252 -5.02 3.32 -20.95
C VAL A 252 -6.03 4.45 -21.04
N VAL A 253 -6.85 4.64 -20.01
CA VAL A 253 -7.88 5.70 -19.96
C VAL A 253 -7.24 7.06 -20.15
N LYS A 254 -6.17 7.36 -19.41
CA LYS A 254 -5.46 8.64 -19.52
C LYS A 254 -4.87 8.84 -20.92
N ALA A 255 -4.10 7.87 -21.42
CA ALA A 255 -3.42 7.99 -22.71
C ALA A 255 -4.40 8.17 -23.88
N LEU A 256 -5.51 7.43 -23.88
CA LEU A 256 -6.52 7.54 -24.92
C LEU A 256 -7.33 8.83 -24.81
N ALA A 257 -7.75 9.22 -23.60
CA ALA A 257 -8.52 10.44 -23.39
C ALA A 257 -7.72 11.68 -23.82
N ASP A 258 -6.42 11.76 -23.48
CA ASP A 258 -5.51 12.82 -23.92
C ASP A 258 -5.39 12.87 -25.46
N ALA A 259 -5.55 11.72 -26.13
CA ALA A 259 -5.53 11.61 -27.57
C ALA A 259 -6.91 11.87 -28.24
N GLY A 260 -7.98 12.06 -27.47
CA GLY A 260 -9.37 12.23 -27.93
C GLY A 260 -10.08 10.92 -28.27
N TYR A 261 -9.60 9.79 -27.75
CA TYR A 261 -10.12 8.44 -28.00
C TYR A 261 -10.47 7.74 -26.68
N TYR A 262 -11.18 6.62 -26.77
CA TYR A 262 -11.43 5.72 -25.67
C TYR A 262 -11.60 4.29 -26.16
N THR A 263 -11.53 3.33 -25.25
CA THR A 263 -11.89 1.93 -25.47
C THR A 263 -12.71 1.45 -24.28
N PRO A 264 -13.53 0.39 -24.38
CA PRO A 264 -14.19 -0.18 -23.21
C PRO A 264 -13.20 -0.55 -22.10
N VAL A 265 -13.57 -0.26 -20.85
CA VAL A 265 -12.74 -0.46 -19.65
C VAL A 265 -13.62 -0.89 -18.47
N PRO A 266 -13.07 -1.56 -17.45
CA PRO A 266 -13.78 -1.83 -16.21
C PRO A 266 -13.84 -0.57 -15.34
N SER A 267 -14.52 -0.65 -14.20
CA SER A 267 -14.78 0.50 -13.32
C SER A 267 -13.63 0.86 -12.35
N SER A 268 -12.44 0.26 -12.50
CA SER A 268 -11.27 0.48 -11.65
C SER A 268 -10.00 0.68 -12.46
N ASP A 269 -9.21 1.68 -12.08
CA ASP A 269 -7.96 2.07 -12.74
C ASP A 269 -6.75 1.19 -12.35
N ALA A 270 -6.82 0.47 -11.22
CA ALA A 270 -5.76 -0.44 -10.77
C ALA A 270 -5.80 -1.81 -11.46
N VAL A 271 -6.91 -2.16 -12.11
CA VAL A 271 -7.06 -3.43 -12.82
C VAL A 271 -6.07 -3.52 -13.98
N GLY A 272 -5.40 -4.65 -14.12
CA GLY A 272 -4.57 -4.94 -15.29
C GLY A 272 -5.43 -5.09 -16.54
N PHE A 273 -5.12 -4.32 -17.59
CA PHE A 273 -5.97 -4.24 -18.78
C PHE A 273 -6.11 -5.60 -19.47
N VAL A 274 -4.99 -6.25 -19.78
CA VAL A 274 -4.96 -7.56 -20.46
C VAL A 274 -5.67 -8.63 -19.64
N GLY A 275 -5.36 -8.76 -18.34
CA GLY A 275 -6.02 -9.75 -17.48
C GLY A 275 -7.54 -9.60 -17.45
N CYS A 276 -8.04 -8.35 -17.44
CA CYS A 276 -9.48 -8.09 -17.50
C CYS A 276 -10.10 -8.48 -18.85
N VAL A 277 -9.41 -8.21 -19.96
CA VAL A 277 -9.84 -8.62 -21.31
C VAL A 277 -9.98 -10.15 -21.39
N LEU A 278 -9.04 -10.91 -20.84
CA LEU A 278 -9.01 -12.38 -20.96
C LEU A 278 -10.22 -13.09 -20.32
N GLY A 279 -10.82 -12.52 -19.28
CA GLY A 279 -12.07 -13.02 -18.71
C GLY A 279 -13.32 -12.25 -19.15
N GLY A 280 -13.21 -11.44 -20.21
CA GLY A 280 -14.29 -10.75 -20.89
C GLY A 280 -14.31 -9.24 -20.69
N GLY A 281 -14.23 -8.78 -19.43
CA GLY A 281 -14.20 -7.35 -19.09
C GLY A 281 -15.53 -6.63 -19.32
N SER A 282 -16.50 -6.82 -18.44
CA SER A 282 -17.75 -6.04 -18.44
C SER A 282 -17.55 -4.69 -17.72
N GLY A 283 -18.29 -3.66 -18.12
CA GLY A 283 -18.13 -2.34 -17.53
C GLY A 283 -19.17 -1.30 -17.97
N ILE A 284 -18.93 -0.05 -17.55
CA ILE A 284 -19.84 1.08 -17.75
C ILE A 284 -20.07 1.45 -19.23
N LEU A 285 -19.16 1.03 -20.12
CA LEU A 285 -19.22 1.28 -21.57
C LEU A 285 -19.86 0.12 -22.37
N SER A 286 -20.31 -0.94 -21.71
CA SER A 286 -20.77 -2.15 -22.41
C SER A 286 -22.00 -1.95 -23.30
N GLY A 287 -22.86 -0.99 -22.98
CA GLY A 287 -24.00 -0.63 -23.82
C GLY A 287 -23.60 -0.02 -25.17
N LEU A 288 -22.44 0.65 -25.25
CA LEU A 288 -21.97 1.29 -26.49
C LEU A 288 -21.31 0.31 -27.44
N HIS A 289 -20.47 -0.57 -26.90
CA HIS A 289 -19.50 -1.35 -27.69
C HIS A 289 -19.39 -2.83 -27.30
N GLY A 290 -20.26 -3.33 -26.41
CA GLY A 290 -20.11 -4.68 -25.86
C GLY A 290 -19.02 -4.75 -24.80
N TRP A 291 -18.62 -5.96 -24.42
CA TRP A 291 -17.58 -6.16 -23.41
C TRP A 291 -16.20 -5.78 -23.97
N MET A 292 -15.20 -5.60 -23.11
CA MET A 292 -13.84 -5.28 -23.55
C MET A 292 -13.34 -6.28 -24.58
N ILE A 293 -13.63 -7.56 -24.37
CA ILE A 293 -13.19 -8.62 -25.28
C ILE A 293 -13.90 -8.60 -26.63
N ASP A 294 -15.12 -8.06 -26.73
CA ASP A 294 -15.84 -7.93 -28.00
C ASP A 294 -15.14 -6.95 -28.94
N ASN A 295 -14.16 -6.20 -28.40
CA ASN A 295 -13.37 -5.22 -29.11
C ASN A 295 -11.93 -5.72 -29.37
N ALA A 296 -11.58 -6.93 -28.95
CA ALA A 296 -10.27 -7.52 -29.19
C ALA A 296 -10.08 -7.86 -30.68
N VAL A 297 -8.91 -7.50 -31.20
CA VAL A 297 -8.51 -7.68 -32.59
C VAL A 297 -7.48 -8.80 -32.70
N SER A 298 -6.42 -8.74 -31.88
CA SER A 298 -5.38 -9.76 -31.84
C SER A 298 -4.72 -9.85 -30.47
N PHE A 299 -4.12 -11.00 -30.18
CA PHE A 299 -3.28 -11.25 -29.01
C PHE A 299 -1.91 -11.70 -29.46
N ARG A 300 -0.86 -11.09 -28.88
CA ARG A 300 0.51 -11.57 -29.00
C ARG A 300 0.86 -12.39 -27.77
N VAL A 301 1.23 -13.65 -27.98
CA VAL A 301 1.24 -14.69 -26.93
C VAL A 301 2.54 -15.48 -26.98
N ILE A 302 3.09 -15.76 -25.81
CA ILE A 302 4.15 -16.74 -25.61
C ILE A 302 3.52 -18.03 -25.06
N THR A 303 3.66 -19.13 -25.82
CA THR A 303 3.07 -20.43 -25.52
C THR A 303 3.90 -21.23 -24.51
N ALA A 304 3.40 -22.38 -24.06
CA ALA A 304 4.12 -23.27 -23.14
C ALA A 304 5.38 -23.89 -23.77
N THR A 305 5.44 -23.93 -25.10
CA THR A 305 6.63 -24.34 -25.87
C THR A 305 7.62 -23.20 -26.10
N GLY A 306 7.31 -21.99 -25.59
CA GLY A 306 8.13 -20.79 -25.78
C GLY A 306 7.99 -20.17 -27.17
N ARG A 307 7.04 -20.59 -28.01
CA ARG A 307 6.78 -19.93 -29.30
C ARG A 307 6.08 -18.59 -29.07
N ILE A 308 6.48 -17.58 -29.83
CA ILE A 308 5.71 -16.33 -29.94
C ILE A 308 4.75 -16.47 -31.12
N VAL A 309 3.46 -16.32 -30.86
CA VAL A 309 2.39 -16.36 -31.87
C VAL A 309 1.54 -15.10 -31.77
N GLU A 310 0.95 -14.70 -32.89
CA GLU A 310 -0.09 -13.68 -32.93
C GLU A 310 -1.39 -14.33 -33.40
N VAL A 311 -2.42 -14.29 -32.56
CA VAL A 311 -3.71 -14.93 -32.85
C VAL A 311 -4.82 -13.89 -32.96
N SER A 312 -5.71 -14.08 -33.94
CA SER A 312 -6.82 -13.16 -34.24
C SER A 312 -8.03 -13.91 -34.77
N SER A 313 -9.12 -13.19 -35.05
CA SER A 313 -10.29 -13.76 -35.76
C SER A 313 -9.99 -14.20 -37.19
N GLU A 314 -8.86 -13.76 -37.77
CA GLU A 314 -8.39 -14.13 -39.11
C GLU A 314 -7.44 -15.33 -39.10
N SER A 315 -7.04 -15.83 -37.92
CA SER A 315 -6.25 -17.06 -37.79
C SER A 315 -7.05 -18.29 -38.26
N GLU A 316 -6.35 -19.39 -38.52
CA GLU A 316 -6.95 -20.67 -38.93
C GLU A 316 -6.59 -21.80 -37.95
N GLY A 317 -7.39 -22.87 -37.93
CA GLY A 317 -7.09 -24.09 -37.17
C GLY A 317 -6.93 -23.88 -35.65
N GLU A 318 -5.85 -24.40 -35.10
CA GLU A 318 -5.57 -24.36 -33.65
C GLU A 318 -5.38 -22.92 -33.14
N GLU A 319 -4.83 -22.01 -33.95
CA GLU A 319 -4.60 -20.61 -33.58
C GLU A 319 -5.92 -19.83 -33.48
N LEU A 320 -6.88 -20.09 -34.38
CA LEU A 320 -8.24 -19.54 -34.28
C LEU A 320 -8.94 -20.02 -33.01
N THR A 321 -8.77 -21.31 -32.70
CA THR A 321 -9.37 -21.91 -31.49
C THR A 321 -8.75 -21.29 -30.23
N LEU A 322 -7.44 -20.99 -30.24
CA LEU A 322 -6.77 -20.27 -29.16
C LEU A 322 -7.26 -18.83 -29.02
N PHE A 323 -7.41 -18.09 -30.13
CA PHE A 323 -7.99 -16.74 -30.13
C PHE A 323 -9.39 -16.74 -29.50
N ASN A 324 -10.24 -17.68 -29.92
CA ASN A 324 -11.58 -17.83 -29.40
C ASN A 324 -11.58 -18.10 -27.89
N ALA A 325 -10.66 -18.94 -27.40
CA ALA A 325 -10.49 -19.21 -25.97
C ALA A 325 -10.00 -17.98 -25.18
N PHE A 326 -9.05 -17.20 -25.72
CA PHE A 326 -8.67 -15.91 -25.14
C PHE A 326 -9.85 -14.95 -25.06
N CYS A 327 -10.87 -15.13 -25.91
CA CYS A 327 -12.11 -14.38 -25.86
C CYS A 327 -13.07 -14.81 -24.74
N GLY A 328 -12.62 -14.82 -23.47
CA GLY A 328 -13.48 -15.03 -22.29
C GLY A 328 -12.98 -16.11 -21.32
N ALA A 329 -12.04 -16.95 -21.73
CA ALA A 329 -11.46 -18.02 -20.93
C ALA A 329 -9.92 -18.08 -21.06
N GLY A 330 -9.28 -16.93 -21.27
CA GLY A 330 -7.85 -16.85 -21.64
C GLY A 330 -6.85 -17.15 -20.52
N HIS A 331 -7.29 -17.19 -19.27
CA HIS A 331 -6.40 -17.34 -18.12
C HIS A 331 -5.68 -18.69 -18.12
N GLY A 332 -4.35 -18.66 -18.20
CA GLY A 332 -3.51 -19.84 -18.15
C GLY A 332 -3.38 -20.61 -19.47
N LEU A 333 -3.57 -19.94 -20.61
CA LEU A 333 -3.34 -20.50 -21.96
C LEU A 333 -2.05 -19.99 -22.62
N GLY A 334 -1.31 -19.10 -21.94
CA GLY A 334 -0.10 -18.46 -22.45
C GLY A 334 0.20 -17.17 -21.72
N VAL A 335 1.38 -16.58 -21.98
CA VAL A 335 1.72 -15.23 -21.53
C VAL A 335 1.36 -14.24 -22.64
N VAL A 336 0.32 -13.44 -22.43
CA VAL A 336 -0.06 -12.38 -23.37
C VAL A 336 0.83 -11.16 -23.14
N THR A 337 1.70 -10.86 -24.10
CA THR A 337 2.62 -9.71 -24.04
C THR A 337 1.98 -8.43 -24.54
N GLU A 338 1.02 -8.54 -25.47
CA GLU A 338 0.27 -7.42 -26.03
C GLU A 338 -1.13 -7.87 -26.47
N VAL A 339 -2.12 -6.98 -26.32
CA VAL A 339 -3.45 -7.10 -26.94
C VAL A 339 -3.73 -5.89 -27.82
N THR A 340 -4.26 -6.12 -29.01
CA THR A 340 -4.81 -5.05 -29.86
C THR A 340 -6.31 -5.00 -29.66
N VAL A 341 -6.86 -3.82 -29.34
CA VAL A 341 -8.31 -3.60 -29.21
C VAL A 341 -8.79 -2.42 -30.04
N SER A 342 -10.08 -2.36 -30.32
CA SER A 342 -10.73 -1.23 -30.99
C SER A 342 -10.69 0.04 -30.11
N ALA A 343 -10.48 1.19 -30.74
CA ALA A 343 -10.47 2.51 -30.13
C ALA A 343 -11.42 3.46 -30.85
N PHE A 344 -12.18 4.23 -30.08
CA PHE A 344 -13.30 5.04 -30.56
C PHE A 344 -13.06 6.52 -30.27
N PRO A 345 -13.35 7.44 -31.21
CA PRO A 345 -13.21 8.87 -30.95
C PRO A 345 -14.24 9.36 -29.93
N ILE A 346 -13.80 10.08 -28.90
CA ILE A 346 -14.67 10.69 -27.87
C ILE A 346 -15.65 11.66 -28.51
N ALA A 347 -15.22 12.44 -29.50
CA ALA A 347 -16.04 13.42 -30.20
C ALA A 347 -17.32 12.81 -30.83
N LYS A 348 -17.33 11.51 -31.16
CA LYS A 348 -18.53 10.84 -31.71
C LYS A 348 -19.65 10.67 -30.69
N LEU A 349 -19.36 10.78 -29.40
CA LEU A 349 -20.37 10.75 -28.34
C LEU A 349 -21.17 12.05 -28.27
N ASN A 350 -20.68 13.16 -28.83
CA ASN A 350 -21.35 14.47 -28.80
C ASN A 350 -21.73 14.90 -27.37
N MET A 351 -20.83 14.70 -26.42
CA MET A 351 -21.02 15.09 -25.02
C MET A 351 -20.87 16.60 -24.84
N GLU A 352 -21.54 17.15 -23.84
CA GLU A 352 -21.39 18.57 -23.47
C GLU A 352 -19.99 18.80 -22.88
N ASP A 353 -19.22 19.71 -23.48
CA ASP A 353 -17.83 20.00 -23.12
C ASP A 353 -16.90 18.77 -23.08
N ASP A 354 -17.17 17.75 -23.90
CA ASP A 354 -16.46 16.45 -23.89
C ASP A 354 -16.46 15.76 -22.50
N LYS A 355 -17.48 16.05 -21.67
CA LYS A 355 -17.63 15.48 -20.33
C LYS A 355 -18.83 14.55 -20.23
N ILE A 356 -18.62 13.47 -19.51
CA ILE A 356 -19.64 12.47 -19.20
C ILE A 356 -20.64 13.08 -18.23
N TRP A 357 -21.91 13.06 -18.59
CA TRP A 357 -22.97 13.50 -17.70
C TRP A 357 -23.26 12.40 -16.66
N THR A 358 -23.34 12.76 -15.38
CA THR A 358 -23.76 11.84 -14.32
C THR A 358 -24.76 12.48 -13.38
N ARG A 359 -25.76 11.72 -12.95
CA ARG A 359 -26.72 12.08 -11.90
C ARG A 359 -26.53 11.15 -10.72
N THR A 360 -26.44 11.69 -9.52
CA THR A 360 -26.28 10.93 -8.27
C THR A 360 -27.30 11.39 -7.23
N LEU A 361 -28.09 10.45 -6.73
CA LEU A 361 -28.97 10.61 -5.57
C LEU A 361 -28.47 9.72 -4.44
N VAL A 362 -28.36 10.26 -3.23
CA VAL A 362 -28.03 9.46 -2.03
C VAL A 362 -29.25 9.42 -1.12
N PHE A 363 -29.68 8.22 -0.75
CA PHE A 363 -30.82 7.97 0.11
C PHE A 363 -30.37 7.42 1.46
N PRO A 364 -31.00 7.87 2.57
CA PRO A 364 -30.82 7.21 3.86
C PRO A 364 -31.55 5.85 3.86
N ALA A 365 -31.12 4.91 4.72
CA ALA A 365 -31.69 3.57 4.80
C ALA A 365 -33.24 3.49 4.85
N PRO A 366 -33.98 4.36 5.58
CA PRO A 366 -35.46 4.32 5.59
C PRO A 366 -36.12 4.61 4.24
N ALA A 367 -35.39 5.13 3.25
CA ALA A 367 -35.89 5.42 1.91
C ALA A 367 -35.57 4.29 0.90
N ILE A 368 -35.19 3.09 1.37
CA ILE A 368 -34.83 1.94 0.53
C ILE A 368 -35.92 1.60 -0.51
N ASP A 369 -37.21 1.63 -0.15
CA ASP A 369 -38.28 1.30 -1.09
C ASP A 369 -38.25 2.23 -2.31
N VAL A 370 -38.12 3.54 -2.10
CA VAL A 370 -38.07 4.53 -3.19
C VAL A 370 -36.84 4.31 -4.06
N ALA A 371 -35.66 4.07 -3.45
CA ALA A 371 -34.43 3.84 -4.19
C ALA A 371 -34.51 2.57 -5.06
N VAL A 372 -35.07 1.49 -4.51
CA VAL A 372 -35.19 0.20 -5.20
C VAL A 372 -36.19 0.25 -6.35
N GLU A 373 -37.37 0.82 -6.15
CA GLU A 373 -38.35 0.97 -7.24
C GLU A 373 -37.81 1.88 -8.34
N THR A 374 -37.16 3.00 -7.97
CA THR A 374 -36.52 3.90 -8.95
C THR A 374 -35.43 3.20 -9.75
N PHE A 375 -34.56 2.40 -9.09
CA PHE A 375 -33.55 1.60 -9.79
C PHE A 375 -34.19 0.62 -10.78
N LEU A 376 -35.25 -0.06 -10.36
CA LEU A 376 -35.95 -1.01 -11.20
C LEU A 376 -36.57 -0.33 -12.42
N ASP A 377 -37.19 0.84 -12.27
CA ASP A 377 -37.78 1.58 -13.40
C ASP A 377 -36.72 2.03 -14.42
N LEU A 378 -35.50 2.35 -13.96
CA LEU A 378 -34.37 2.76 -14.80
C LEU A 378 -33.54 1.59 -15.35
N ARG A 379 -33.81 0.34 -14.97
CA ARG A 379 -32.94 -0.83 -15.23
C ARG A 379 -32.73 -1.21 -16.70
N LYS A 380 -33.38 -0.51 -17.63
CA LYS A 380 -33.24 -0.73 -19.08
C LYS A 380 -32.78 0.57 -19.73
N PRO A 381 -31.55 1.04 -19.44
CA PRO A 381 -31.06 2.28 -20.03
C PRO A 381 -30.89 2.14 -21.54
N LEU A 382 -30.81 3.28 -22.23
CA LEU A 382 -30.31 3.35 -23.61
C LEU A 382 -28.87 2.81 -23.71
N PRO A 383 -28.35 2.50 -24.92
CA PRO A 383 -26.97 2.08 -25.13
C PRO A 383 -25.92 3.00 -24.49
N GLU A 384 -26.17 4.31 -24.46
CA GLU A 384 -25.28 5.30 -23.86
C GLU A 384 -25.43 5.44 -22.33
N GLY A 385 -26.43 4.78 -21.73
CA GLY A 385 -26.77 4.89 -20.31
C GLY A 385 -26.30 3.70 -19.48
N TYR A 386 -25.92 3.97 -18.24
CA TYR A 386 -25.55 2.97 -17.25
C TYR A 386 -26.07 3.36 -15.87
N VAL A 387 -26.75 2.43 -15.20
CA VAL A 387 -27.40 2.67 -13.91
C VAL A 387 -26.71 1.86 -12.82
N THR A 388 -26.43 2.49 -11.68
CA THR A 388 -25.82 1.85 -10.51
C THR A 388 -26.59 2.15 -9.26
N MET A 389 -26.80 1.14 -8.42
CA MET A 389 -27.24 1.29 -7.05
C MET A 389 -26.17 0.68 -6.14
N VAL A 390 -25.62 1.50 -5.24
CA VAL A 390 -24.54 1.10 -4.35
C VAL A 390 -25.01 1.18 -2.91
N PHE A 391 -24.85 0.07 -2.18
CA PHE A 391 -24.96 0.05 -0.73
C PHE A 391 -23.58 0.31 -0.14
N THR A 392 -23.48 1.38 0.64
CA THR A 392 -22.23 1.79 1.26
C THR A 392 -22.50 2.52 2.58
N ARG A 393 -21.45 2.78 3.33
CA ARG A 393 -21.51 3.48 4.61
C ARG A 393 -21.20 4.95 4.40
N SER A 394 -21.94 5.81 5.08
CA SER A 394 -21.75 7.25 4.97
C SER A 394 -20.31 7.61 5.40
N PRO A 395 -19.56 8.39 4.59
CA PRO A 395 -18.18 8.71 4.90
C PRO A 395 -17.99 9.45 6.24
N PRO A 396 -16.78 9.41 6.83
CA PRO A 396 -16.40 10.33 7.90
C PRO A 396 -16.70 11.80 7.55
N GLY A 397 -16.96 12.63 8.55
CA GLY A 397 -17.26 14.06 8.34
C GLY A 397 -18.71 14.38 7.92
N THR A 398 -19.51 13.38 7.52
CA THR A 398 -20.94 13.56 7.25
C THR A 398 -21.78 13.54 8.54
N PRO A 399 -22.96 14.19 8.59
CA PRO A 399 -23.84 14.18 9.77
C PRO A 399 -24.31 12.78 10.21
N ALA A 400 -24.18 11.78 9.35
CA ALA A 400 -24.57 10.40 9.59
C ALA A 400 -23.41 9.42 9.33
N ALA A 401 -22.17 9.81 9.63
CA ALA A 401 -20.98 8.98 9.41
C ALA A 401 -21.17 7.54 9.93
N GLY A 402 -20.80 6.54 9.10
CA GLY A 402 -20.98 5.12 9.39
C GLY A 402 -22.42 4.59 9.25
N ALA A 403 -23.42 5.44 8.98
CA ALA A 403 -24.78 4.98 8.71
C ALA A 403 -24.88 4.31 7.32
N PRO A 404 -25.72 3.27 7.17
CA PRO A 404 -25.97 2.68 5.85
C PRO A 404 -26.72 3.66 4.95
N ILE A 405 -26.22 3.84 3.73
CA ILE A 405 -26.79 4.71 2.69
C ILE A 405 -26.91 3.95 1.37
N ILE A 406 -27.80 4.42 0.50
CA ILE A 406 -28.00 3.89 -0.85
C ILE A 406 -27.67 4.99 -1.84
N VAL A 407 -26.69 4.75 -2.72
CA VAL A 407 -26.30 5.69 -3.78
C VAL A 407 -26.89 5.19 -5.10
N LEU A 408 -27.85 5.92 -5.66
CA LEU A 408 -28.40 5.67 -6.98
C LEU A 408 -27.74 6.63 -7.99
N GLY A 409 -27.07 6.07 -8.98
CA GLY A 409 -26.33 6.78 -10.01
C GLY A 409 -26.86 6.45 -11.41
N TYR A 410 -26.87 7.45 -12.28
CA TYR A 410 -27.11 7.31 -13.71
C TYR A 410 -25.98 8.03 -14.45
N THR A 411 -25.23 7.30 -15.26
CA THR A 411 -24.15 7.81 -16.11
C THR A 411 -24.58 7.75 -17.56
N PHE A 412 -24.31 8.81 -18.33
CA PHE A 412 -24.71 8.88 -19.73
C PHE A 412 -23.59 9.42 -20.63
N PHE A 413 -23.28 8.68 -21.69
CA PHE A 413 -22.26 9.01 -22.69
C PHE A 413 -22.88 9.66 -23.92
N GLY A 414 -23.35 10.90 -23.77
CA GLY A 414 -23.93 11.65 -24.88
C GLY A 414 -24.35 13.06 -24.51
N PRO A 415 -25.17 13.74 -25.35
CA PRO A 415 -25.66 15.08 -25.07
C PRO A 415 -26.45 15.13 -23.75
N ALA A 416 -26.17 16.13 -22.89
CA ALA A 416 -26.80 16.24 -21.57
C ALA A 416 -28.33 16.32 -21.64
N ALA A 417 -28.89 17.03 -22.63
CA ALA A 417 -30.34 17.11 -22.83
C ALA A 417 -31.00 15.74 -23.08
N LYS A 418 -30.28 14.81 -23.75
CA LYS A 418 -30.76 13.43 -23.94
C LYS A 418 -30.67 12.66 -22.62
N ALA A 419 -29.59 12.85 -21.86
CA ALA A 419 -29.40 12.25 -20.55
C ALA A 419 -30.49 12.67 -19.56
N GLU A 420 -30.80 13.96 -19.46
CA GLU A 420 -31.83 14.50 -18.57
C GLU A 420 -33.23 13.99 -18.92
N LYS A 421 -33.54 13.86 -20.22
CA LYS A 421 -34.80 13.29 -20.68
C LYS A 421 -34.95 11.82 -20.29
N GLU A 422 -33.89 11.04 -20.49
CA GLU A 422 -33.87 9.61 -20.16
C GLU A 422 -33.92 9.37 -18.65
N ALA A 423 -33.19 10.19 -17.88
CA ALA A 423 -33.12 10.13 -16.43
C ALA A 423 -34.17 11.03 -15.74
N ALA A 424 -35.25 11.41 -16.43
CA ALA A 424 -36.25 12.37 -15.94
C ALA A 424 -36.82 11.98 -14.56
N LEU A 425 -36.97 10.68 -14.31
CA LEU A 425 -37.41 10.11 -13.04
C LEU A 425 -36.55 10.59 -11.84
N LEU A 426 -35.24 10.79 -12.05
CA LEU A 426 -34.31 11.26 -11.01
C LEU A 426 -34.41 12.77 -10.70
N PHE A 427 -35.34 13.47 -11.34
CA PHE A 427 -35.67 14.88 -11.11
C PHE A 427 -37.06 15.07 -10.50
N GLU A 428 -37.87 14.02 -10.40
CA GLU A 428 -39.22 14.12 -9.85
C GLU A 428 -39.20 14.43 -8.34
N ASP A 429 -40.01 15.40 -7.91
CA ASP A 429 -40.06 15.87 -6.51
C ASP A 429 -40.34 14.73 -5.51
N GLY A 430 -41.15 13.75 -5.91
CA GLY A 430 -41.47 12.58 -5.08
C GLY A 430 -40.25 11.70 -4.74
N ILE A 431 -39.27 11.66 -5.64
CA ILE A 431 -38.01 10.90 -5.49
C ILE A 431 -36.94 11.79 -4.88
N VAL A 432 -36.72 12.98 -5.46
CA VAL A 432 -35.73 13.96 -5.02
C VAL A 432 -35.98 14.41 -3.59
N GLY A 433 -37.24 14.54 -3.16
CA GLY A 433 -37.61 14.88 -1.78
C GLY A 433 -37.15 13.85 -0.74
N ARG A 434 -36.83 12.62 -1.15
CA ARG A 434 -36.38 11.52 -0.27
C ARG A 434 -34.86 11.34 -0.23
N ALA A 435 -34.12 11.98 -1.15
CA ALA A 435 -32.67 11.95 -1.20
C ALA A 435 -32.04 13.06 -0.37
N VAL A 436 -30.91 12.76 0.29
CA VAL A 436 -30.09 13.71 1.07
C VAL A 436 -29.01 14.39 0.23
N VAL A 437 -28.54 13.74 -0.84
CA VAL A 437 -27.64 14.33 -1.85
C VAL A 437 -28.29 14.25 -3.21
N LYS A 438 -28.19 15.33 -3.98
CA LYS A 438 -28.84 15.51 -5.29
C LYS A 438 -27.86 16.24 -6.20
N ARG A 439 -27.06 15.50 -6.96
CA ARG A 439 -25.97 16.12 -7.73
C ARG A 439 -26.00 15.68 -9.18
N THR A 440 -25.77 16.64 -10.06
CA THR A 440 -25.50 16.40 -11.48
C THR A 440 -24.09 16.91 -11.74
N ASP A 441 -23.22 16.03 -12.23
CA ASP A 441 -21.81 16.31 -12.47
C ASP A 441 -21.47 16.08 -13.95
N PHE A 442 -20.50 16.84 -14.46
CA PHE A 442 -19.89 16.65 -15.76
C PHE A 442 -18.44 16.18 -15.55
N VAL A 443 -18.20 14.89 -15.80
CA VAL A 443 -16.95 14.21 -15.46
C VAL A 443 -16.07 14.09 -16.71
N PRO A 444 -14.80 14.56 -16.69
CA PRO A 444 -13.87 14.31 -17.80
C PRO A 444 -13.71 12.81 -18.08
N PHE A 445 -13.54 12.42 -19.34
CA PHE A 445 -13.39 11.01 -19.69
C PHE A 445 -12.18 10.36 -19.01
N ALA A 446 -11.08 11.10 -18.85
CA ALA A 446 -9.89 10.67 -18.13
C ALA A 446 -10.16 10.34 -16.64
N SER A 447 -11.31 10.73 -16.10
CA SER A 447 -11.74 10.51 -14.72
C SER A 447 -12.97 9.59 -14.62
N ILE A 448 -13.24 8.78 -15.65
CA ILE A 448 -14.39 7.87 -15.72
C ILE A 448 -14.52 6.97 -14.48
N ASN A 449 -13.40 6.58 -13.86
CA ASN A 449 -13.33 5.67 -12.72
C ASN A 449 -13.06 6.36 -11.37
N ALA A 450 -12.99 7.69 -11.32
CA ALA A 450 -12.59 8.42 -10.11
C ALA A 450 -13.45 8.10 -8.86
N LYS A 451 -14.72 7.71 -9.04
CA LYS A 451 -15.62 7.32 -7.93
C LYS A 451 -15.19 6.03 -7.21
N HIS A 452 -14.31 5.23 -7.80
CA HIS A 452 -13.83 3.96 -7.23
C HIS A 452 -12.36 4.03 -6.78
N GLU A 453 -11.71 5.19 -6.86
CA GLU A 453 -10.29 5.35 -6.52
C GLU A 453 -9.96 4.92 -5.09
N ALA A 454 -10.87 5.15 -4.15
CA ALA A 454 -10.74 4.74 -2.76
C ALA A 454 -10.57 3.22 -2.56
N TYR A 455 -10.90 2.39 -3.56
CA TYR A 455 -10.79 0.94 -3.50
C TYR A 455 -9.52 0.39 -4.16
N ASN A 456 -8.72 1.23 -4.82
CA ASN A 456 -7.61 0.80 -5.68
C ASN A 456 -6.29 0.55 -4.93
N TYR A 457 -6.24 0.77 -3.61
CA TYR A 457 -5.03 0.57 -2.83
C TYR A 457 -4.66 -0.93 -2.69
N HIS A 458 -3.36 -1.21 -2.68
CA HIS A 458 -2.81 -2.55 -2.52
C HIS A 458 -2.83 -2.99 -1.04
N GLY A 459 -2.82 -4.30 -0.81
CA GLY A 459 -2.79 -4.91 0.53
C GLY A 459 -4.14 -5.05 1.23
N GLY A 460 -4.16 -5.69 2.39
CA GLY A 460 -5.37 -6.08 3.11
C GLY A 460 -6.07 -7.26 2.44
N HIS A 461 -7.11 -7.79 3.10
CA HIS A 461 -7.81 -8.98 2.65
C HIS A 461 -9.10 -8.59 1.93
N LYS A 462 -9.04 -8.65 0.60
CA LYS A 462 -10.15 -8.30 -0.29
C LYS A 462 -10.61 -9.52 -1.09
N ALA A 463 -11.92 -9.63 -1.26
CA ALA A 463 -12.55 -10.68 -2.03
C ALA A 463 -13.71 -10.12 -2.85
N ILE A 464 -14.00 -10.76 -3.99
CA ILE A 464 -15.10 -10.38 -4.87
C ILE A 464 -16.09 -11.54 -4.97
N ALA A 465 -17.38 -11.23 -4.85
CA ALA A 465 -18.46 -12.13 -5.21
C ALA A 465 -19.38 -11.43 -6.21
N SER A 466 -19.81 -12.14 -7.26
CA SER A 466 -20.69 -11.53 -8.25
C SER A 466 -21.71 -12.49 -8.84
N CYS A 467 -22.77 -11.90 -9.38
CA CYS A 467 -23.67 -12.61 -10.28
C CYS A 467 -24.25 -11.68 -11.35
N ARG A 468 -24.46 -12.26 -12.53
CA ARG A 468 -25.20 -11.66 -13.64
C ARG A 468 -26.62 -12.20 -13.61
N LEU A 469 -27.62 -11.33 -13.72
CA LEU A 469 -29.03 -11.67 -13.56
C LEU A 469 -29.82 -11.23 -14.79
N TYR A 470 -30.76 -12.05 -15.24
CA TYR A 470 -31.73 -11.62 -16.25
C TYR A 470 -32.80 -10.72 -15.63
N LYS A 471 -33.22 -11.06 -14.41
CA LYS A 471 -34.26 -10.35 -13.65
C LYS A 471 -33.96 -10.35 -12.15
N THR A 472 -34.53 -9.38 -11.46
CA THR A 472 -34.54 -9.26 -10.00
C THR A 472 -35.86 -8.63 -9.56
N ASN A 473 -36.10 -8.52 -8.26
CA ASN A 473 -37.31 -7.89 -7.72
C ASN A 473 -37.00 -7.10 -6.42
N PRO A 474 -37.94 -6.25 -5.95
CA PRO A 474 -37.71 -5.42 -4.77
C PRO A 474 -37.38 -6.23 -3.51
N LYS A 475 -37.99 -7.41 -3.35
CA LYS A 475 -37.81 -8.24 -2.17
C LYS A 475 -36.37 -8.76 -2.05
N ALA A 476 -35.77 -9.24 -3.14
CA ALA A 476 -34.38 -9.71 -3.08
C ALA A 476 -33.39 -8.57 -2.85
N ILE A 477 -33.56 -7.43 -3.53
CA ILE A 477 -32.68 -6.27 -3.33
C ILE A 477 -32.73 -5.78 -1.87
N LYS A 478 -33.92 -5.68 -1.28
CA LYS A 478 -34.07 -5.28 0.14
C LYS A 478 -33.47 -6.29 1.10
N SER A 479 -33.66 -7.59 0.85
CA SER A 479 -33.00 -8.64 1.64
C SER A 479 -31.48 -8.56 1.54
N THR A 480 -30.94 -8.23 0.36
CA THR A 480 -29.51 -7.97 0.16
C THR A 480 -29.04 -6.77 0.98
N PHE A 481 -29.79 -5.66 0.97
CA PHE A 481 -29.47 -4.47 1.77
C PHE A 481 -29.44 -4.77 3.27
N GLU A 482 -30.41 -5.53 3.78
CA GLU A 482 -30.49 -5.95 5.18
C GLU A 482 -29.27 -6.82 5.57
N LYS A 483 -28.96 -7.86 4.79
CA LYS A 483 -27.81 -8.74 5.04
C LYS A 483 -26.49 -7.97 5.02
N TRP A 484 -26.30 -7.11 4.01
CA TRP A 484 -25.11 -6.26 3.90
C TRP A 484 -25.00 -5.28 5.07
N THR A 485 -26.12 -4.68 5.50
CA THR A 485 -26.14 -3.76 6.65
C THR A 485 -25.75 -4.48 7.93
N THR A 486 -26.29 -5.68 8.18
CA THR A 486 -25.94 -6.49 9.35
C THR A 486 -24.46 -6.85 9.34
N ALA A 487 -23.92 -7.37 8.23
CA ALA A 487 -22.52 -7.78 8.16
C ALA A 487 -21.55 -6.60 8.32
N THR A 488 -21.78 -5.49 7.63
CA THR A 488 -20.93 -4.28 7.80
C THR A 488 -21.09 -3.60 9.16
N GLN A 489 -22.07 -4.00 9.98
CA GLN A 489 -22.21 -3.56 11.37
C GLN A 489 -21.49 -4.51 12.33
N GLU A 490 -21.51 -5.81 12.04
CA GLU A 490 -20.88 -6.87 12.83
C GLU A 490 -19.35 -6.88 12.67
N TYR A 491 -18.85 -6.49 11.49
CA TYR A 491 -17.43 -6.46 11.15
C TYR A 491 -16.95 -5.02 10.84
N PRO A 492 -16.55 -4.22 11.85
CA PRO A 492 -16.17 -2.81 11.66
C PRO A 492 -14.96 -2.60 10.73
N ASP A 493 -14.00 -3.52 10.71
CA ASP A 493 -12.84 -3.47 9.80
C ASP A 493 -13.20 -3.79 8.34
N ALA A 494 -14.41 -4.31 8.09
CA ALA A 494 -14.97 -4.50 6.76
C ALA A 494 -16.06 -3.46 6.42
N GLN A 495 -16.24 -2.41 7.22
CA GLN A 495 -17.34 -1.45 7.07
C GLN A 495 -17.31 -0.70 5.71
N GLN A 496 -16.13 -0.57 5.09
CA GLN A 496 -15.94 0.07 3.79
C GLN A 496 -16.38 -0.79 2.59
N SER A 497 -16.73 -2.06 2.82
CA SER A 497 -17.13 -3.04 1.79
C SER A 497 -18.39 -2.61 1.04
N PRO A 498 -18.32 -2.26 -0.25
CA PRO A 498 -19.49 -1.88 -1.03
C PRO A 498 -20.24 -3.10 -1.58
N LEU A 499 -21.53 -2.92 -1.82
CA LEU A 499 -22.32 -3.80 -2.69
C LEU A 499 -22.93 -2.98 -3.81
N ILE A 500 -22.65 -3.38 -5.05
CA ILE A 500 -23.02 -2.65 -6.27
C ILE A 500 -24.00 -3.52 -7.05
N ILE A 501 -25.15 -2.96 -7.40
CA ILE A 501 -26.08 -3.55 -8.36
C ILE A 501 -26.16 -2.60 -9.55
N SER A 502 -25.84 -3.08 -10.74
CA SER A 502 -25.81 -2.27 -11.95
C SER A 502 -26.76 -2.82 -13.00
N ALA A 503 -27.18 -1.92 -13.90
CA ALA A 503 -27.98 -2.24 -15.07
C ALA A 503 -27.40 -1.55 -16.30
N SER A 504 -27.35 -2.28 -17.42
CA SER A 504 -26.82 -1.81 -18.70
C SER A 504 -27.63 -2.34 -19.88
N ASN A 505 -27.54 -1.66 -21.02
CA ASN A 505 -28.05 -2.19 -22.28
C ASN A 505 -27.15 -3.35 -22.78
N THR A 506 -27.76 -4.44 -23.22
CA THR A 506 -27.04 -5.67 -23.64
C THR A 506 -27.03 -5.88 -25.16
N ASP A 507 -27.67 -5.01 -25.96
CA ASP A 507 -27.88 -5.23 -27.39
C ASP A 507 -26.55 -5.45 -28.12
N LYS A 508 -25.53 -4.67 -27.78
CA LYS A 508 -24.18 -4.80 -28.34
C LYS A 508 -23.48 -6.09 -27.92
N SER A 509 -23.62 -6.47 -26.65
CA SER A 509 -23.00 -7.69 -26.13
C SER A 509 -23.65 -8.93 -26.74
N VAL A 510 -24.98 -8.91 -26.95
CA VAL A 510 -25.74 -9.98 -27.63
C VAL A 510 -25.36 -10.05 -29.12
N ALA A 511 -25.23 -8.92 -29.79
CA ALA A 511 -24.83 -8.88 -31.20
C ALA A 511 -23.40 -9.37 -31.44
N ALA A 512 -22.53 -9.31 -30.43
CA ALA A 512 -21.16 -9.82 -30.46
C ALA A 512 -21.05 -11.33 -30.11
N ALA A 513 -22.17 -12.04 -30.00
CA ALA A 513 -22.15 -13.49 -29.80
C ALA A 513 -21.45 -14.20 -30.98
N GLY A 514 -20.67 -15.22 -30.66
CA GLY A 514 -19.88 -15.99 -31.62
C GLY A 514 -19.19 -17.16 -30.92
N ASP A 515 -18.05 -17.61 -31.45
CA ASP A 515 -17.25 -18.70 -30.88
C ASP A 515 -16.45 -18.33 -29.61
N ASN A 516 -16.72 -17.16 -29.03
CA ASN A 516 -16.10 -16.70 -27.80
C ASN A 516 -16.67 -17.41 -26.56
N PHE A 517 -15.91 -17.38 -25.46
CA PHE A 517 -16.22 -18.10 -24.22
C PHE A 517 -16.99 -17.21 -23.24
N ILE A 518 -18.05 -16.57 -23.73
CA ILE A 518 -18.95 -15.75 -22.91
C ILE A 518 -20.40 -16.16 -23.18
N ASP A 519 -20.95 -16.89 -22.23
CA ASP A 519 -22.36 -17.25 -22.22
C ASP A 519 -23.25 -16.18 -21.55
N ALA A 520 -24.54 -16.26 -21.86
CA ALA A 520 -25.61 -15.43 -21.27
C ALA A 520 -25.35 -13.91 -21.39
N ARG A 521 -25.02 -13.47 -22.61
CA ARG A 521 -24.73 -12.08 -23.00
C ARG A 521 -25.94 -11.14 -22.88
N ASP A 522 -27.14 -11.69 -22.74
CA ASP A 522 -28.42 -10.97 -22.66
C ASP A 522 -28.78 -10.53 -21.23
N ARG A 523 -27.95 -10.81 -20.22
CA ARG A 523 -28.17 -10.46 -18.81
C ARG A 523 -27.87 -8.97 -18.54
N PRO A 524 -28.87 -8.10 -18.31
CA PRO A 524 -28.64 -6.67 -18.17
C PRO A 524 -28.19 -6.25 -16.78
N LEU A 525 -28.35 -7.12 -15.78
CA LEU A 525 -28.07 -6.81 -14.37
C LEU A 525 -26.80 -7.51 -13.91
N VAL A 526 -25.95 -6.78 -13.19
CA VAL A 526 -24.78 -7.34 -12.50
C VAL A 526 -24.78 -6.89 -11.05
N ALA A 527 -24.77 -7.85 -10.12
CA ALA A 527 -24.51 -7.60 -8.72
C ALA A 527 -23.06 -7.98 -8.40
N LEU A 528 -22.33 -7.04 -7.80
CA LEU A 528 -20.93 -7.16 -7.43
C LEU A 528 -20.79 -6.75 -5.96
N ALA A 529 -20.39 -7.69 -5.11
CA ALA A 529 -20.07 -7.42 -3.72
C ALA A 529 -18.56 -7.55 -3.51
N ILE A 530 -17.98 -6.54 -2.86
CA ILE A 530 -16.54 -6.46 -2.62
C ILE A 530 -16.34 -6.44 -1.11
N VAL A 531 -15.61 -7.42 -0.60
CA VAL A 531 -15.11 -7.40 0.78
C VAL A 531 -13.83 -6.60 0.78
N ILE A 532 -13.71 -5.68 1.74
CA ILE A 532 -12.49 -4.93 2.00
C ILE A 532 -12.25 -4.97 3.51
N ALA A 533 -11.45 -5.93 3.96
CA ALA A 533 -11.14 -6.14 5.37
C ALA A 533 -9.64 -5.94 5.65
N GLU A 534 -9.33 -5.50 6.87
CA GLU A 534 -7.94 -5.46 7.35
C GLU A 534 -7.43 -6.83 7.77
N LYS A 535 -8.32 -7.73 8.21
CA LYS A 535 -7.98 -9.06 8.73
C LYS A 535 -8.51 -10.17 7.85
N GLU A 536 -7.73 -11.24 7.72
CA GLU A 536 -8.08 -12.43 6.96
C GLU A 536 -9.33 -13.11 7.53
N GLU A 537 -9.43 -13.24 8.85
CA GLU A 537 -10.56 -13.92 9.48
C GLU A 537 -11.88 -13.17 9.24
N THR A 538 -11.82 -11.84 9.24
CA THR A 538 -12.97 -11.00 8.88
C THR A 538 -13.34 -11.21 7.42
N SER A 539 -12.35 -11.17 6.51
CA SER A 539 -12.60 -11.41 5.08
C SER A 539 -13.28 -12.75 4.87
N GLN A 540 -12.76 -13.81 5.49
CA GLN A 540 -13.31 -15.17 5.38
C GLN A 540 -14.74 -15.26 5.92
N ALA A 541 -15.03 -14.67 7.08
CA ALA A 541 -16.38 -14.66 7.64
C ALA A 541 -17.37 -13.85 6.78
N PHE A 542 -16.91 -12.74 6.18
CA PHE A 542 -17.75 -11.91 5.32
C PHE A 542 -18.06 -12.60 3.98
N VAL A 543 -17.15 -13.43 3.45
CA VAL A 543 -17.37 -14.19 2.21
C VAL A 543 -18.61 -15.08 2.29
N ASP A 544 -18.85 -15.77 3.41
CA ASP A 544 -20.07 -16.59 3.60
C ASP A 544 -21.35 -15.75 3.50
N VAL A 545 -21.32 -14.52 4.02
CA VAL A 545 -22.44 -13.58 3.88
C VAL A 545 -22.64 -13.20 2.42
N LEU A 546 -21.56 -12.93 1.69
CA LEU A 546 -21.63 -12.62 0.26
C LEU A 546 -22.23 -13.76 -0.54
N ASP A 547 -21.84 -15.00 -0.26
CA ASP A 547 -22.39 -16.16 -0.96
C ASP A 547 -23.88 -16.35 -0.64
N GLY A 548 -24.29 -16.07 0.61
CA GLY A 548 -25.70 -16.00 0.99
C GLY A 548 -26.49 -14.87 0.30
N ILE A 549 -25.84 -13.74 -0.01
CA ILE A 549 -26.42 -12.63 -0.79
C ILE A 549 -26.56 -13.02 -2.27
N VAL A 550 -25.46 -13.50 -2.89
CA VAL A 550 -25.41 -13.90 -4.30
C VAL A 550 -26.42 -15.02 -4.55
N THR A 551 -26.45 -16.04 -3.69
CA THR A 551 -27.45 -17.11 -3.75
C THR A 551 -28.86 -16.56 -3.66
N GLY A 552 -29.12 -15.64 -2.72
CA GLY A 552 -30.43 -15.01 -2.56
C GLY A 552 -30.92 -14.24 -3.79
N LEU A 553 -30.02 -13.49 -4.44
CA LEU A 553 -30.31 -12.80 -5.70
C LEU A 553 -30.57 -13.78 -6.85
N ARG A 554 -29.78 -14.86 -6.93
CA ARG A 554 -29.90 -15.90 -7.95
C ARG A 554 -31.19 -16.72 -7.86
N LYS A 555 -31.82 -16.84 -6.68
CA LYS A 555 -33.09 -17.59 -6.52
C LYS A 555 -34.20 -17.13 -7.46
N ILE A 556 -34.26 -15.83 -7.75
CA ILE A 556 -35.27 -15.28 -8.68
C ILE A 556 -34.99 -15.71 -10.12
N ASP A 557 -33.75 -16.03 -10.42
CA ASP A 557 -33.21 -16.36 -11.74
C ASP A 557 -32.85 -17.86 -11.85
N GLU A 558 -33.46 -18.70 -11.01
CA GLU A 558 -33.31 -20.15 -11.05
C GLU A 558 -33.70 -20.72 -12.42
N GLY A 559 -32.93 -21.71 -12.89
CA GLY A 559 -33.07 -22.29 -14.23
C GLY A 559 -32.37 -21.51 -15.36
N ALA A 560 -31.88 -20.29 -15.11
CA ALA A 560 -31.08 -19.57 -16.09
C ALA A 560 -29.62 -20.08 -16.07
N GLY A 561 -28.98 -20.22 -17.26
CA GLY A 561 -27.60 -20.69 -17.47
C GLY A 561 -26.52 -19.79 -16.85
N PRO A 562 -25.24 -19.81 -17.29
CA PRO A 562 -24.12 -19.20 -16.59
C PRO A 562 -24.40 -17.83 -15.97
N ARG A 563 -24.09 -17.69 -14.67
CA ARG A 563 -24.44 -16.54 -13.81
C ARG A 563 -23.22 -15.82 -13.26
N SER A 564 -22.01 -16.28 -13.58
CA SER A 564 -20.75 -15.61 -13.27
C SER A 564 -19.96 -15.33 -14.56
N PHE A 565 -18.75 -14.81 -14.43
CA PHE A 565 -17.79 -14.64 -15.51
C PHE A 565 -16.36 -14.77 -14.97
N ALA A 566 -15.43 -15.12 -15.85
CA ALA A 566 -14.08 -15.54 -15.50
C ALA A 566 -13.30 -14.59 -14.58
N ASN A 567 -13.44 -13.26 -14.77
CA ASN A 567 -12.71 -12.28 -13.95
C ASN A 567 -13.10 -12.29 -12.46
N ASN A 568 -14.26 -12.87 -12.12
CA ASN A 568 -14.78 -12.94 -10.74
C ASN A 568 -14.94 -14.40 -10.28
N TRP A 569 -14.07 -15.29 -10.76
CA TRP A 569 -14.01 -16.66 -10.29
C TRP A 569 -13.76 -16.72 -8.78
N LYS A 570 -14.22 -17.80 -8.15
CA LYS A 570 -13.87 -18.17 -6.77
C LYS A 570 -13.47 -19.64 -6.75
N PHE A 571 -12.54 -19.99 -5.86
CA PHE A 571 -12.22 -21.38 -5.58
C PHE A 571 -13.49 -22.18 -5.25
N GLU A 572 -13.51 -23.45 -5.67
CA GLU A 572 -14.63 -24.38 -5.46
C GLU A 572 -15.98 -23.98 -6.12
N THR A 573 -15.98 -22.97 -6.99
CA THR A 573 -17.16 -22.65 -7.81
C THR A 573 -17.35 -23.72 -8.89
N ASP A 574 -18.60 -24.13 -9.11
CA ASP A 574 -18.95 -24.97 -10.26
C ASP A 574 -18.63 -24.22 -11.56
N VAL A 575 -17.77 -24.79 -12.41
CA VAL A 575 -17.40 -24.20 -13.71
C VAL A 575 -18.61 -23.96 -14.62
N ASN A 576 -19.68 -24.74 -14.42
CA ASN A 576 -20.95 -24.57 -15.14
C ASN A 576 -21.67 -23.24 -14.80
N GLU A 577 -21.25 -22.55 -13.74
CA GLU A 577 -21.69 -21.17 -13.46
C GLU A 577 -21.12 -20.15 -14.46
N MET A 578 -20.11 -20.51 -15.26
CA MET A 578 -19.47 -19.63 -16.25
C MET A 578 -19.57 -20.13 -17.68
N PHE A 579 -19.38 -21.43 -17.88
CA PHE A 579 -19.32 -22.05 -19.20
C PHE A 579 -20.35 -23.16 -19.29
N SER A 580 -21.04 -23.28 -20.43
CA SER A 580 -21.73 -24.52 -20.74
C SER A 580 -20.77 -25.72 -20.79
N GLU A 581 -21.29 -26.95 -20.61
CA GLU A 581 -20.48 -28.16 -20.68
C GLU A 581 -19.70 -28.28 -22.01
N ASP A 582 -20.33 -27.92 -23.13
CA ASP A 582 -19.70 -27.91 -24.46
C ASP A 582 -18.54 -26.91 -24.54
N MET A 583 -18.75 -25.68 -24.06
CA MET A 583 -17.66 -24.68 -23.97
C MET A 583 -16.53 -25.20 -23.10
N PHE A 584 -16.82 -25.78 -21.93
CA PHE A 584 -15.75 -26.26 -21.07
C PHE A 584 -14.96 -27.42 -21.68
N GLU A 585 -15.61 -28.31 -22.44
CA GLU A 585 -14.91 -29.36 -23.19
C GLU A 585 -14.03 -28.78 -24.31
N ARG A 586 -14.53 -27.79 -25.06
CA ARG A 586 -13.70 -27.04 -26.02
C ARG A 586 -12.49 -26.40 -25.35
N LEU A 587 -12.65 -25.84 -24.14
CA LEU A 587 -11.56 -25.24 -23.39
C LEU A 587 -10.51 -26.28 -22.98
N ARG A 588 -10.93 -27.49 -22.57
CA ARG A 588 -10.02 -28.61 -22.26
C ARG A 588 -9.18 -29.00 -23.47
N VAL A 589 -9.79 -29.06 -24.67
CA VAL A 589 -9.06 -29.32 -25.91
C VAL A 589 -8.00 -28.24 -26.15
N VAL A 590 -8.35 -26.96 -26.01
CA VAL A 590 -7.39 -25.86 -26.16
C VAL A 590 -6.25 -25.97 -25.13
N LYS A 591 -6.56 -26.23 -23.86
CA LYS A 591 -5.54 -26.41 -22.82
C LYS A 591 -4.61 -27.57 -23.17
N LYS A 592 -5.15 -28.71 -23.60
CA LYS A 592 -4.35 -29.87 -24.02
C LYS A 592 -3.46 -29.56 -25.23
N THR A 593 -3.94 -28.79 -26.21
CA THR A 593 -3.15 -28.46 -27.41
C THR A 593 -2.02 -27.47 -27.11
N TRP A 594 -2.29 -26.44 -26.29
CA TRP A 594 -1.39 -25.30 -26.13
C TRP A 594 -0.55 -25.32 -24.84
N ASP A 595 -0.96 -26.11 -23.85
CA ASP A 595 -0.30 -26.25 -22.56
C ASP A 595 -0.60 -27.63 -21.92
N GLU A 596 -0.26 -28.70 -22.64
CA GLU A 596 -0.47 -30.10 -22.20
C GLU A 596 0.21 -30.40 -20.85
N GLU A 597 1.39 -29.82 -20.63
CA GLU A 597 2.20 -30.00 -19.43
C GLU A 597 1.71 -29.15 -18.24
N GLY A 598 0.72 -28.27 -18.43
CA GLY A 598 0.16 -27.43 -17.37
C GLY A 598 1.15 -26.39 -16.82
N VAL A 599 1.99 -25.82 -17.69
CA VAL A 599 3.02 -24.83 -17.35
C VAL A 599 2.39 -23.56 -16.78
N PHE A 600 1.25 -23.13 -17.31
CA PHE A 600 0.59 -21.90 -16.87
C PHE A 600 -0.52 -22.17 -15.87
N TRP A 601 -0.54 -21.36 -14.81
CA TRP A 601 -1.61 -21.36 -13.81
C TRP A 601 -2.94 -21.00 -14.47
N SER A 602 -3.97 -21.80 -14.25
CA SER A 602 -5.32 -21.57 -14.76
C SER A 602 -6.37 -21.80 -13.67
N PRO A 603 -7.38 -20.93 -13.52
CA PRO A 603 -8.45 -21.11 -12.55
C PRO A 603 -9.44 -22.23 -12.92
N TYR A 604 -9.42 -22.70 -14.16
CA TYR A 604 -10.41 -23.67 -14.67
C TYR A 604 -9.93 -25.12 -14.61
N PHE A 605 -8.61 -25.30 -14.51
CA PHE A 605 -7.96 -26.60 -14.57
C PHE A 605 -7.20 -26.78 -13.26
N ASN A 606 -7.62 -27.74 -12.43
CA ASN A 606 -6.94 -28.04 -11.16
C ASN A 606 -5.44 -28.25 -11.42
N SER A 607 -4.60 -27.65 -10.57
CA SER A 607 -3.15 -27.87 -10.53
C SER A 607 -2.78 -29.25 -9.97
N CYS A 608 -3.37 -30.30 -10.54
CA CYS A 608 -3.09 -31.72 -10.31
C CYS A 608 -3.31 -32.48 -11.63
N CYS A 609 -2.56 -32.16 -12.67
CA CYS A 609 -2.37 -33.07 -13.80
C CYS A 609 -1.18 -34.00 -13.53
N CYS A 610 -1.25 -34.74 -12.42
CA CYS A 610 -0.37 -35.85 -12.05
C CYS A 610 -1.14 -36.81 -11.13
N GLU A 611 -2.32 -37.28 -11.53
CA GLU A 611 -2.91 -38.50 -10.96
C GLU A 611 -4.00 -39.02 -11.91
N SER A 612 -3.59 -39.84 -12.88
CA SER A 612 -4.49 -40.80 -13.51
C SER A 612 -4.22 -42.16 -12.86
N VAL A 613 -5.23 -42.77 -12.26
CA VAL A 613 -5.68 -44.16 -12.45
C VAL A 613 -6.72 -44.49 -11.38
N GLU A 614 -7.96 -44.69 -11.84
CA GLU A 614 -9.01 -45.57 -11.29
C GLU A 614 -9.19 -45.70 -9.76
N ALA A 615 -10.31 -45.20 -9.24
CA ALA A 615 -11.08 -45.92 -8.22
C ALA A 615 -12.57 -45.57 -8.29
N GLU A 616 -13.37 -46.64 -8.39
CA GLU A 616 -14.80 -46.69 -8.65
C GLU A 616 -15.69 -46.05 -7.56
N ALA A 617 -16.89 -45.69 -7.99
CA ALA A 617 -18.00 -45.20 -7.19
C ALA A 617 -18.46 -46.16 -6.08
N ALA A 618 -18.87 -45.61 -4.92
CA ALA A 618 -20.04 -46.10 -4.17
C ALA A 618 -20.58 -45.02 -3.19
N PRO A 619 -21.90 -45.00 -2.90
CA PRO A 619 -22.61 -43.80 -2.44
C PRO A 619 -23.02 -43.83 -0.94
N THR A 620 -23.61 -42.70 -0.52
CA THR A 620 -24.52 -42.48 0.63
C THR A 620 -23.95 -42.40 2.06
N LEU A 621 -24.29 -41.32 2.80
CA LEU A 621 -25.40 -41.31 3.77
C LEU A 621 -25.51 -39.97 4.52
N ALA A 622 -26.71 -39.40 4.51
CA ALA A 622 -27.14 -38.31 5.37
C ALA A 622 -27.48 -38.82 6.79
N ALA A 623 -27.14 -38.05 7.82
CA ALA A 623 -27.79 -38.02 9.15
C ALA A 623 -27.11 -36.90 9.98
N ALA A 624 -27.82 -35.82 10.33
CA ALA A 624 -28.73 -35.66 11.47
C ALA A 624 -28.05 -34.96 12.66
N ALA A 625 -28.59 -33.80 13.02
CA ALA A 625 -28.26 -33.04 14.23
C ALA A 625 -28.60 -33.81 15.51
N PRO A 626 -28.02 -33.39 16.64
CA PRO A 626 -28.83 -33.25 17.85
C PRO A 626 -28.66 -31.90 18.56
N THR A 627 -29.78 -31.50 19.15
CA THR A 627 -30.08 -30.37 20.03
C THR A 627 -29.67 -30.60 21.50
N ASP A 628 -29.61 -29.49 22.24
CA ASP A 628 -29.67 -29.34 23.71
C ASP A 628 -28.47 -29.87 24.51
N SER A 629 -28.00 -29.27 25.61
CA SER A 629 -28.31 -28.07 26.39
C SER A 629 -27.26 -28.05 27.50
N GLU A 630 -26.71 -26.90 27.90
CA GLU A 630 -26.55 -26.58 29.33
C GLU A 630 -26.08 -25.13 29.57
N ARG A 631 -26.82 -24.48 30.45
CA ARG A 631 -26.64 -23.11 30.93
C ARG A 631 -25.52 -23.07 31.96
N VAL A 632 -24.63 -22.08 31.86
CA VAL A 632 -23.97 -21.51 33.04
C VAL A 632 -24.12 -19.99 32.98
N VAL A 633 -24.85 -19.48 33.96
CA VAL A 633 -25.10 -18.06 34.24
C VAL A 633 -23.97 -17.54 35.13
N TRP A 634 -23.40 -16.38 34.78
CA TRP A 634 -22.86 -15.46 35.79
C TRP A 634 -23.22 -14.02 35.44
N HIS A 635 -23.84 -13.36 36.41
CA HIS A 635 -24.18 -11.94 36.44
C HIS A 635 -22.93 -11.06 36.59
N ALA A 636 -22.92 -9.87 35.95
CA ALA A 636 -22.42 -8.63 36.55
C ALA A 636 -22.87 -7.39 35.77
N SER A 637 -23.40 -6.40 36.50
CA SER A 637 -23.58 -4.99 36.10
C SER A 637 -22.95 -4.10 37.21
N PRO A 638 -22.79 -2.77 37.05
CA PRO A 638 -21.50 -2.09 36.93
C PRO A 638 -21.11 -1.19 38.13
N GLY A 639 -19.82 -0.85 38.28
CA GLY A 639 -19.37 0.19 39.24
C GLY A 639 -17.86 0.33 39.51
N LEU A 640 -17.22 1.29 38.82
CA LEU A 640 -16.38 2.40 39.33
C LEU A 640 -15.10 2.19 40.23
N VAL A 641 -13.95 2.68 39.70
CA VAL A 641 -12.88 3.56 40.29
C VAL A 641 -11.59 3.02 40.99
N ILE A 642 -10.46 3.27 40.29
CA ILE A 642 -9.15 3.91 40.63
C ILE A 642 -8.27 3.38 41.78
N ALA A 643 -7.00 3.04 41.43
CA ALA A 643 -5.69 3.39 42.05
C ALA A 643 -4.65 2.30 41.62
N ILE A 644 -3.39 2.48 41.20
CA ILE A 644 -2.34 3.50 41.36
C ILE A 644 -1.37 3.36 40.16
N SER A 645 -1.01 4.47 39.52
CA SER A 645 0.37 4.81 39.07
C SER A 645 0.35 6.25 38.53
N PHE A 646 0.20 7.20 39.46
CA PHE A 646 0.08 8.63 39.24
C PHE A 646 1.17 9.34 40.06
N THR A 647 2.43 9.27 39.61
CA THR A 647 3.54 9.83 40.42
C THR A 647 4.59 10.63 39.64
N SER A 648 4.52 10.74 38.31
CA SER A 648 5.57 11.45 37.54
C SER A 648 5.10 12.72 36.83
N VAL A 649 3.79 12.96 36.68
CA VAL A 649 3.26 14.15 35.97
C VAL A 649 2.80 15.27 36.93
N VAL A 650 2.51 14.95 38.19
CA VAL A 650 2.05 15.94 39.19
C VAL A 650 3.21 16.80 39.71
N VAL A 651 4.43 16.27 39.79
CA VAL A 651 5.57 17.00 40.39
C VAL A 651 6.02 18.20 39.55
N VAL A 652 5.97 18.11 38.22
CA VAL A 652 6.44 19.21 37.35
C VAL A 652 5.44 20.37 37.29
N HIS A 653 4.14 20.08 37.23
CA HIS A 653 3.11 21.12 37.14
C HIS A 653 2.78 21.76 38.49
N VAL A 654 2.86 21.01 39.60
CA VAL A 654 2.71 21.58 40.94
C VAL A 654 3.91 22.47 41.29
N THR A 655 5.12 22.16 40.81
CA THR A 655 6.31 23.00 41.06
C THR A 655 6.23 24.33 40.31
N HIS A 656 5.79 24.34 39.04
CA HIS A 656 5.58 25.58 38.28
C HIS A 656 4.46 26.45 38.88
N LEU A 657 3.33 25.84 39.27
CA LEU A 657 2.23 26.54 39.91
C LEU A 657 2.64 27.12 41.29
N TYR A 658 3.42 26.34 42.06
CA TYR A 658 3.91 26.76 43.37
C TYR A 658 4.89 27.93 43.29
N VAL A 659 5.84 27.89 42.35
CA VAL A 659 6.81 28.98 42.14
C VAL A 659 6.10 30.27 41.72
N HIS A 660 5.12 30.20 40.81
CA HIS A 660 4.42 31.39 40.32
C HIS A 660 3.42 31.97 41.33
N LEU A 661 2.70 31.12 42.06
CA LEU A 661 1.84 31.57 43.16
C LEU A 661 2.70 32.24 44.24
N ARG A 662 3.85 31.68 44.60
CA ARG A 662 4.76 32.28 45.59
C ARG A 662 5.25 33.67 45.18
N THR A 663 5.62 33.86 43.90
CA THR A 663 6.01 35.19 43.38
C THR A 663 4.84 36.17 43.44
N THR A 664 3.63 35.72 43.09
CA THR A 664 2.42 36.55 43.09
C THR A 664 1.98 36.95 44.51
N TYR A 665 2.06 36.03 45.48
CA TYR A 665 1.84 36.36 46.90
C TYR A 665 2.85 37.38 47.41
N THR A 666 4.11 37.23 47.01
CA THR A 666 5.18 38.16 47.41
C THR A 666 4.95 39.56 46.84
N GLU A 667 4.52 39.67 45.59
CA GLU A 667 4.12 40.92 44.93
C GLU A 667 2.90 41.59 45.61
N LEU A 668 1.87 40.81 45.96
CA LEU A 668 0.65 41.32 46.60
C LEU A 668 0.93 41.84 48.02
N ILE A 669 1.76 41.14 48.79
CA ILE A 669 2.23 41.60 50.10
C ILE A 669 3.07 42.88 49.95
N ARG A 670 3.94 42.95 48.95
CA ARG A 670 4.76 44.14 48.66
C ARG A 670 3.92 45.36 48.24
N LYS A 671 2.75 45.12 47.64
CA LYS A 671 1.75 46.15 47.27
C LYS A 671 0.77 46.48 48.41
N GLY A 672 0.98 45.94 49.62
CA GLY A 672 0.22 46.30 50.83
C GLY A 672 -1.07 45.50 51.05
N HIS A 673 -1.30 44.42 50.30
CA HIS A 673 -2.46 43.56 50.53
C HIS A 673 -2.20 42.58 51.70
N ASP A 674 -3.08 42.57 52.71
CA ASP A 674 -3.01 41.60 53.80
C ASP A 674 -3.59 40.24 53.36
N THR A 675 -2.70 39.33 52.97
CA THR A 675 -3.05 37.98 52.53
C THR A 675 -3.20 37.00 53.68
N ARG A 676 -3.02 37.41 54.95
CA ARG A 676 -3.04 36.51 56.12
C ARG A 676 -4.44 36.07 56.54
N ASN A 677 -5.47 36.84 56.15
CA ASN A 677 -6.88 36.55 56.47
C ASN A 677 -7.68 36.07 55.26
N TRP A 678 -7.01 35.57 54.21
CA TRP A 678 -7.69 35.06 53.02
C TRP A 678 -8.32 33.70 53.29
N THR A 679 -9.58 33.53 52.87
CA THR A 679 -10.27 32.23 52.93
C THR A 679 -9.84 31.35 51.75
N LEU A 680 -10.04 30.03 51.85
CA LEU A 680 -9.72 29.07 50.78
C LEU A 680 -10.32 29.48 49.42
N THR A 681 -11.50 30.09 49.43
CA THR A 681 -12.18 30.63 48.25
C THR A 681 -11.40 31.78 47.59
N ASN A 682 -10.71 32.63 48.36
CA ASN A 682 -9.88 33.72 47.82
C ASN A 682 -8.63 33.16 47.12
N HIS A 683 -8.02 32.12 47.71
CA HIS A 683 -6.87 31.43 47.11
C HIS A 683 -7.27 30.73 45.80
N ILE A 684 -8.44 30.07 45.78
CA ILE A 684 -8.98 29.43 44.58
C ILE A 684 -9.32 30.48 43.52
N GLN A 685 -9.98 31.59 43.87
CA GLN A 685 -10.29 32.65 42.92
C GLN A 685 -9.05 33.30 42.31
N LEU A 686 -7.94 33.47 43.06
CA LEU A 686 -6.68 33.96 42.51
C LEU A 686 -6.10 32.97 41.49
N ALA A 687 -6.08 31.68 41.81
CA ALA A 687 -5.62 30.63 40.91
C ALA A 687 -6.51 30.51 39.65
N THR A 688 -7.84 30.59 39.80
CA THR A 688 -8.81 30.53 38.69
C THR A 688 -8.78 31.80 37.83
N ARG A 689 -8.59 32.99 38.41
CA ARG A 689 -8.40 34.23 37.63
C ARG A 689 -7.09 34.20 36.85
N TYR A 690 -6.02 33.61 37.38
CA TYR A 690 -4.78 33.45 36.63
C TYR A 690 -4.94 32.44 35.49
N PHE A 691 -5.65 31.33 35.73
CA PHE A 691 -6.02 30.38 34.69
C PHE A 691 -6.91 31.02 33.59
N ALA A 692 -7.82 31.91 33.99
CA ALA A 692 -8.66 32.67 33.06
C ALA A 692 -7.89 33.77 32.31
N VAL A 693 -6.89 34.42 32.91
CA VAL A 693 -6.04 35.42 32.24
C VAL A 693 -5.11 34.75 31.21
N VAL A 694 -4.59 33.55 31.50
CA VAL A 694 -3.83 32.75 30.52
C VAL A 694 -4.71 32.33 29.33
N VAL A 695 -6.01 32.09 29.56
CA VAL A 695 -6.98 31.76 28.51
C VAL A 695 -7.50 32.99 27.75
N LEU A 696 -7.57 34.17 28.41
CA LEU A 696 -8.10 35.42 27.83
C LEU A 696 -7.04 36.30 27.15
N TRP A 697 -5.74 36.10 27.41
CA TRP A 697 -4.68 36.79 26.66
C TRP A 697 -4.63 36.38 25.17
N TYR A 698 -5.30 35.28 24.81
CA TYR A 698 -5.41 34.78 23.43
C TYR A 698 -6.69 35.25 22.68
N GLY A 699 -7.32 36.38 23.06
CA GLY A 699 -8.55 36.87 22.42
C GLY A 699 -8.81 38.41 22.39
N ALA A 700 -8.14 39.12 21.46
CA ALA A 700 -8.49 40.40 20.76
C ALA A 700 -8.60 41.75 21.55
N PRO A 701 -8.68 42.96 20.92
CA PRO A 701 -8.33 43.44 19.55
C PRO A 701 -7.50 44.79 19.50
N PHE A 702 -6.89 45.21 18.37
CA PHE A 702 -6.68 46.64 17.95
C PHE A 702 -6.09 46.78 16.52
N THR A 703 -6.19 47.99 15.96
CA THR A 703 -6.50 48.38 14.57
C THR A 703 -5.36 49.09 13.79
N MET A 704 -5.50 49.14 12.45
CA MET A 704 -5.00 50.14 11.46
C MET A 704 -3.52 50.15 10.99
N MET A 705 -3.28 49.89 9.69
CA MET A 705 -3.09 50.91 8.61
C MET A 705 -2.79 50.27 7.24
N SER A 706 -3.49 50.73 6.19
CA SER A 706 -3.16 50.62 4.75
C SER A 706 -2.10 51.70 4.35
N PRO A 707 -1.47 51.81 3.14
CA PRO A 707 -2.02 51.44 1.81
C PRO A 707 -1.05 51.08 0.63
N LYS A 708 -1.67 50.60 -0.48
CA LYS A 708 -1.36 50.83 -1.92
C LYS A 708 -0.08 50.23 -2.57
N SER A 709 -0.27 49.41 -3.61
CA SER A 709 -0.05 49.84 -5.02
C SER A 709 -0.64 48.84 -6.03
N ARG A 710 -1.10 49.39 -7.16
CA ARG A 710 -1.70 48.74 -8.34
C ARG A 710 -0.60 48.27 -9.31
N LEU A 711 -0.87 47.22 -10.10
CA LEU A 711 -0.54 47.05 -11.54
C LEU A 711 -1.15 45.71 -12.00
N LYS A 712 -2.29 45.71 -12.71
CA LYS A 712 -2.52 45.71 -14.18
C LYS A 712 -2.67 44.29 -14.79
N ARG A 713 -3.73 44.15 -15.59
CA ARG A 713 -4.20 42.98 -16.35
C ARG A 713 -3.34 42.66 -17.57
N GLU A 714 -3.68 41.51 -18.17
CA GLU A 714 -3.39 40.98 -19.53
C GLU A 714 -2.17 40.04 -19.54
N THR A 715 -2.25 38.80 -20.03
CA THR A 715 -2.79 38.34 -21.33
C THR A 715 -3.15 36.85 -21.31
N THR A 716 -4.14 36.49 -22.11
CA THR A 716 -4.46 35.16 -22.65
C THR A 716 -3.29 34.55 -23.44
N TYR A 717 -3.09 33.23 -23.39
CA TYR A 717 -2.51 32.50 -24.53
C TYR A 717 -3.15 31.11 -24.70
N ARG A 718 -3.65 30.90 -25.94
CA ARG A 718 -4.17 29.66 -26.51
C ARG A 718 -3.04 28.66 -26.73
N GLY A 719 -3.40 27.39 -26.76
CA GLY A 719 -2.48 26.27 -26.93
C GLY A 719 -1.69 26.24 -28.23
N LYS A 720 -0.54 25.57 -28.14
CA LYS A 720 0.07 24.74 -29.18
C LYS A 720 0.73 23.54 -28.49
N LYS A 721 0.49 22.36 -29.07
CA LYS A 721 1.20 21.10 -28.82
C LYS A 721 2.63 21.22 -29.33
N GLU A 722 3.60 20.85 -28.50
CA GLU A 722 4.93 20.29 -28.84
C GLU A 722 5.39 19.43 -27.64
N PRO A 723 6.35 18.50 -27.82
CA PRO A 723 6.51 17.27 -27.03
C PRO A 723 6.91 17.57 -25.59
N TYR A 724 6.65 16.65 -24.66
CA TYR A 724 7.21 16.72 -23.31
C TYR A 724 8.73 16.58 -23.38
N ASP A 725 9.42 17.68 -23.68
CA ASP A 725 10.74 17.94 -23.16
C ASP A 725 10.59 18.06 -21.64
N ILE A 726 11.22 17.15 -20.94
CA ILE A 726 11.46 17.25 -19.49
C ILE A 726 12.13 18.62 -19.28
N PRO A 727 11.58 19.54 -18.47
CA PRO A 727 12.28 20.79 -18.16
C PRO A 727 13.64 20.44 -17.56
N LYS A 728 14.71 20.70 -18.32
CA LYS A 728 16.11 20.52 -17.89
C LYS A 728 16.53 21.72 -17.07
N THR A 729 16.00 21.87 -15.86
CA THR A 729 16.37 23.02 -15.01
C THR A 729 16.19 22.70 -13.51
N GLY A 730 16.86 21.65 -13.02
CA GLY A 730 17.15 21.46 -11.59
C GLY A 730 16.20 20.53 -10.83
N VAL A 731 16.72 19.39 -10.36
CA VAL A 731 16.05 18.54 -9.36
C VAL A 731 16.50 18.98 -7.97
N VAL A 732 15.57 19.25 -7.06
CA VAL A 732 15.88 19.53 -5.64
C VAL A 732 15.29 18.43 -4.76
N VAL A 733 16.16 17.74 -4.02
CA VAL A 733 15.78 16.80 -2.99
C VAL A 733 15.61 17.57 -1.68
N GLN A 734 14.38 17.68 -1.20
CA GLN A 734 14.05 18.33 0.06
C GLN A 734 14.14 17.36 1.24
N LEU A 735 14.84 17.79 2.29
CA LEU A 735 14.95 17.10 3.56
C LEU A 735 14.12 17.88 4.59
N GLY A 736 12.92 17.39 4.87
CA GLY A 736 11.94 18.01 5.78
C GLY A 736 12.34 17.93 7.26
N CYS A 737 11.45 18.37 8.16
CA CYS A 737 11.62 18.23 9.61
C CYS A 737 10.54 17.28 10.10
N GLY A 738 10.86 16.01 10.38
CA GLY A 738 9.86 15.02 10.82
C GLY A 738 9.11 15.37 12.12
N GLN A 739 9.38 16.51 12.76
CA GLN A 739 8.70 16.95 13.97
C GLN A 739 7.38 17.68 13.67
N GLY A 740 6.34 16.94 13.27
CA GLY A 740 4.98 17.49 13.09
C GLY A 740 4.36 18.14 14.35
N LEU A 741 4.87 17.84 15.55
CA LEU A 741 4.22 18.27 16.81
C LEU A 741 4.47 19.72 17.23
N LEU A 742 5.58 20.33 16.81
CA LEU A 742 5.96 21.67 17.25
C LEU A 742 5.55 22.78 16.27
N ILE A 743 5.15 22.40 15.06
CA ILE A 743 4.75 23.33 13.99
C ILE A 743 3.23 23.61 14.03
N GLY A 744 2.40 22.69 14.55
CA GLY A 744 0.95 22.85 14.52
C GLY A 744 0.33 23.78 15.58
N LEU A 745 1.02 24.09 16.69
CA LEU A 745 0.40 24.78 17.84
C LEU A 745 0.70 26.29 17.96
N VAL A 746 1.60 26.84 17.14
CA VAL A 746 2.06 28.25 17.30
C VAL A 746 1.95 29.10 16.02
N PHE A 747 1.55 28.51 14.89
CA PHE A 747 1.67 29.19 13.61
C PHE A 747 0.38 29.83 13.07
N ARG A 748 0.46 31.16 12.88
CA ARG A 748 -0.19 31.86 11.76
C ARG A 748 0.61 31.59 10.48
N ILE A 749 0.31 30.52 9.75
CA ILE A 749 0.79 30.36 8.36
C ILE A 749 -0.41 30.57 7.44
N PRO A 750 -0.31 31.43 6.42
CA PRO A 750 -1.37 31.56 5.44
C PRO A 750 -1.18 30.44 4.39
N TYR A 751 -2.23 29.66 4.15
CA TYR A 751 -2.16 28.49 3.28
C TYR A 751 -3.15 28.59 2.15
N ARG A 752 -2.62 28.47 0.92
CA ARG A 752 -3.36 28.17 -0.30
C ARG A 752 -3.63 26.68 -0.37
N VAL A 753 -4.90 26.33 -0.60
CA VAL A 753 -5.31 25.01 -1.07
C VAL A 753 -5.25 25.01 -2.59
N LEU A 754 -4.42 24.15 -3.19
CA LEU A 754 -4.61 23.56 -4.52
C LEU A 754 -4.05 22.12 -4.51
N ASN A 755 -4.74 21.26 -5.26
CA ASN A 755 -4.58 19.80 -5.45
C ASN A 755 -3.15 19.22 -5.40
N PRO A 756 -3.01 17.94 -4.99
CA PRO A 756 -1.97 17.09 -5.56
C PRO A 756 -2.54 15.80 -6.15
N SER A 757 -2.28 15.60 -7.44
CA SER A 757 -1.97 14.28 -7.97
C SER A 757 -0.45 14.12 -7.94
N ALA A 758 0.02 12.94 -7.54
CA ALA A 758 1.41 12.50 -7.34
C ALA A 758 1.93 12.56 -5.88
N TRP A 759 2.41 11.39 -5.44
CA TRP A 759 2.88 11.03 -4.11
C TRP A 759 4.20 11.73 -3.73
N VAL A 760 4.11 13.01 -3.35
CA VAL A 760 5.17 13.74 -2.64
C VAL A 760 4.64 14.10 -1.26
N LYS A 761 5.37 13.70 -0.21
CA LYS A 761 4.93 13.69 1.20
C LYS A 761 4.38 15.04 1.67
N LEU A 762 3.29 15.00 2.43
CA LEU A 762 2.38 16.11 2.75
C LEU A 762 3.06 17.38 3.33
N GLU A 763 4.24 17.30 3.94
CA GLU A 763 5.02 18.47 4.41
C GLU A 763 5.65 19.31 3.27
N ALA A 764 5.85 18.72 2.09
CA ALA A 764 6.37 19.40 0.91
C ALA A 764 5.26 19.96 0.00
N GLN A 765 4.02 19.49 0.16
CA GLN A 765 2.84 20.04 -0.52
C GLN A 765 2.72 21.58 -0.41
N PRO A 766 3.00 22.21 0.74
CA PRO A 766 3.08 23.67 0.88
C PRO A 766 4.09 24.37 -0.02
N ILE A 767 5.19 23.68 -0.33
CA ILE A 767 6.36 24.22 -1.02
C ILE A 767 6.29 23.87 -2.50
N ASP A 768 5.47 22.90 -2.89
CA ASP A 768 5.29 22.48 -4.28
C ASP A 768 4.86 23.63 -5.21
N GLU A 769 3.86 24.44 -4.83
CA GLU A 769 3.48 25.64 -5.60
C GLU A 769 4.66 26.62 -5.77
N ILE A 770 5.57 26.68 -4.80
CA ILE A 770 6.73 27.57 -4.83
C ILE A 770 7.83 26.95 -5.71
N ALA A 771 8.09 25.65 -5.56
CA ALA A 771 9.03 24.89 -6.36
C ALA A 771 8.67 24.93 -7.85
N GLN A 772 7.39 24.76 -8.20
CA GLN A 772 6.89 24.90 -9.57
C GLN A 772 7.14 26.31 -10.13
N ARG A 773 6.95 27.38 -9.34
CA ARG A 773 7.30 28.76 -9.76
C ARG A 773 8.81 28.98 -9.93
N CYS A 774 9.62 28.15 -9.29
CA CYS A 774 11.07 28.14 -9.41
C CYS A 774 11.58 27.22 -10.52
N ASP A 775 10.68 26.55 -11.26
CA ASP A 775 11.03 25.51 -12.24
C ASP A 775 11.80 24.33 -11.63
N VAL A 776 11.55 24.05 -10.35
CA VAL A 776 12.20 23.00 -9.57
C VAL A 776 11.32 21.77 -9.48
N ARG A 777 11.89 20.60 -9.79
CA ARG A 777 11.29 19.33 -9.39
C ARG A 777 11.67 18.99 -7.95
N LEU A 778 10.70 19.10 -7.03
CA LEU A 778 10.88 18.83 -5.61
C LEU A 778 10.66 17.34 -5.29
N ILE A 779 11.61 16.70 -4.60
CA ILE A 779 11.49 15.31 -4.12
C ILE A 779 11.70 15.29 -2.61
N ALA A 780 10.67 14.95 -1.84
CA ALA A 780 10.72 14.91 -0.38
C ALA A 780 10.78 13.46 0.16
N LEU A 781 11.70 13.21 1.08
CA LEU A 781 11.96 11.88 1.67
C LEU A 781 11.55 11.84 3.16
N ASP A 782 11.07 10.69 3.63
CA ASP A 782 10.88 10.49 5.09
C ASP A 782 12.13 9.82 5.62
N ARG A 783 12.59 10.30 6.76
CA ARG A 783 13.63 9.66 7.55
C ARG A 783 13.07 8.44 8.31
N PRO A 784 13.93 7.49 8.71
CA PRO A 784 13.49 6.31 9.46
C PRO A 784 12.61 6.66 10.67
N GLY A 785 11.44 6.01 10.75
CA GLY A 785 10.46 6.19 11.82
C GLY A 785 9.48 7.36 11.63
N PHE A 786 9.50 8.03 10.47
CA PHE A 786 8.51 9.02 10.06
C PHE A 786 7.68 8.53 8.87
N GLY A 787 6.41 8.93 8.80
CA GLY A 787 5.52 8.57 7.69
C GLY A 787 5.48 7.07 7.45
N LEU A 788 5.89 6.65 6.25
CA LEU A 788 5.95 5.23 5.84
C LEU A 788 7.36 4.62 5.94
N SER A 789 8.39 5.39 6.30
CA SER A 789 9.77 4.88 6.40
C SER A 789 9.99 4.09 7.68
N SER A 790 10.31 2.81 7.59
CA SER A 790 10.51 1.92 8.75
C SER A 790 11.48 2.51 9.79
N PRO A 791 11.27 2.29 11.10
CA PRO A 791 12.16 2.83 12.13
C PRO A 791 13.48 2.07 12.13
N ASN A 792 14.58 2.81 12.23
CA ASN A 792 15.91 2.23 12.41
C ASN A 792 16.62 2.92 13.60
N PRO A 793 16.74 2.24 14.76
CA PRO A 793 17.30 2.82 15.98
C PRO A 793 18.83 3.00 15.93
N ASP A 794 19.51 2.35 14.99
CA ASP A 794 20.97 2.43 14.82
C ASP A 794 21.37 3.46 13.76
N TYR A 795 20.38 4.05 13.07
CA TYR A 795 20.58 5.01 12.00
C TYR A 795 21.23 6.30 12.48
N ARG A 796 22.28 6.74 11.80
CA ARG A 796 23.02 8.00 12.04
C ARG A 796 22.80 9.00 10.90
N ILE A 797 23.16 10.25 11.15
CA ILE A 797 23.10 11.32 10.12
C ILE A 797 24.00 10.97 8.92
N ILE A 798 25.16 10.36 9.16
CA ILE A 798 26.11 9.95 8.10
C ILE A 798 25.62 8.81 7.20
N ASP A 799 24.56 8.09 7.59
CA ASP A 799 23.97 7.02 6.77
C ASP A 799 23.02 7.56 5.70
N TRP A 800 22.47 8.76 5.92
CA TRP A 800 21.52 9.44 5.02
C TRP A 800 21.94 9.62 3.55
N PRO A 801 23.21 9.93 3.24
CA PRO A 801 23.65 10.03 1.86
C PRO A 801 23.43 8.76 1.05
N GLN A 802 23.48 7.57 1.67
CA GLN A 802 23.23 6.31 1.00
C GLN A 802 21.79 6.22 0.50
N ASP A 803 20.81 6.56 1.35
CA ASP A 803 19.39 6.55 0.97
C ASP A 803 19.10 7.56 -0.16
N VAL A 804 19.73 8.74 -0.11
CA VAL A 804 19.62 9.75 -1.18
C VAL A 804 20.25 9.26 -2.48
N ALA A 805 21.40 8.58 -2.42
CA ALA A 805 22.06 8.01 -3.59
C ALA A 805 21.26 6.84 -4.19
N GLU A 806 20.70 5.96 -3.37
CA GLU A 806 19.84 4.86 -3.80
C GLU A 806 18.56 5.37 -4.46
N LEU A 807 17.93 6.39 -3.88
CA LEU A 807 16.79 7.07 -4.51
C LEU A 807 17.17 7.68 -5.85
N ALA A 808 18.27 8.44 -5.91
CA ALA A 808 18.71 9.08 -7.14
C ALA A 808 18.97 8.03 -8.23
N LYS A 809 19.61 6.91 -7.88
CA LYS A 809 19.82 5.77 -8.77
C LYS A 809 18.49 5.14 -9.22
N ALA A 810 17.56 4.90 -8.32
CA ALA A 810 16.25 4.31 -8.62
C ALA A 810 15.34 5.23 -9.47
N LYS A 811 15.65 6.53 -9.55
CA LYS A 811 14.90 7.52 -10.33
C LYS A 811 15.66 8.03 -11.56
N ASP A 812 16.79 7.42 -11.89
CA ASP A 812 17.68 7.82 -12.99
C ASP A 812 18.09 9.31 -12.92
N ILE A 813 18.30 9.82 -11.70
CA ILE A 813 18.69 11.21 -11.44
C ILE A 813 20.21 11.27 -11.30
N THR A 814 20.87 11.79 -12.32
CA THR A 814 22.34 11.88 -12.36
C THR A 814 22.89 13.13 -11.68
N GLU A 815 22.12 14.21 -11.64
CA GLU A 815 22.45 15.51 -11.03
C GLU A 815 21.25 16.06 -10.25
N PHE A 816 21.46 16.49 -9.00
CA PHE A 816 20.44 17.13 -8.16
C PHE A 816 21.04 18.07 -7.11
N SER A 817 20.22 18.93 -6.54
CA SER A 817 20.53 19.79 -5.39
C SER A 817 19.88 19.21 -4.14
N VAL A 818 20.46 19.43 -2.96
CA VAL A 818 19.83 19.06 -1.68
C VAL A 818 19.43 20.31 -0.91
N PHE A 819 18.24 20.28 -0.31
CA PHE A 819 17.69 21.38 0.45
C PHE A 819 17.20 20.88 1.83
N GLY A 820 17.95 21.21 2.88
CA GLY A 820 17.64 20.81 4.25
C GLY A 820 16.93 21.91 5.03
N LEU A 821 15.68 21.68 5.43
CA LEU A 821 14.93 22.60 6.28
C LEU A 821 15.04 22.19 7.74
N SER A 822 15.40 23.13 8.61
CA SER A 822 15.44 22.93 10.06
C SER A 822 16.26 21.68 10.44
N GLY A 823 15.65 20.67 11.04
CA GLY A 823 16.29 19.38 11.34
C GLY A 823 16.88 18.65 10.12
N GLY A 824 16.46 18.97 8.90
CA GLY A 824 17.01 18.43 7.66
C GLY A 824 18.38 18.99 7.26
N GLY A 825 18.82 20.10 7.85
CA GLY A 825 20.09 20.74 7.48
C GLY A 825 21.34 19.87 7.72
N PRO A 826 21.51 19.25 8.90
CA PRO A 826 22.62 18.31 9.14
C PRO A 826 22.66 17.12 8.16
N PHE A 827 21.50 16.64 7.72
CA PHE A 827 21.39 15.58 6.71
C PHE A 827 21.80 16.08 5.31
N ALA A 828 21.49 17.34 4.97
CA ALA A 828 21.99 17.96 3.74
C ALA A 828 23.51 18.15 3.75
N LEU A 829 24.09 18.49 4.91
CA LEU A 829 25.55 18.54 5.09
C LEU A 829 26.20 17.15 4.98
N ALA A 830 25.56 16.10 5.50
CA ALA A 830 26.05 14.73 5.30
C ALA A 830 26.06 14.35 3.81
N CYS A 831 25.04 14.75 3.04
CA CYS A 831 25.04 14.57 1.59
C CYS A 831 26.20 15.33 0.94
N ALA A 832 26.45 16.58 1.37
CA ALA A 832 27.58 17.37 0.87
C ALA A 832 28.94 16.74 1.19
N PHE A 833 29.06 16.08 2.34
CA PHE A 833 30.27 15.38 2.77
C PHE A 833 30.51 14.08 2.00
N ALA A 834 29.48 13.26 1.79
CA ALA A 834 29.63 11.89 1.29
C ALA A 834 29.34 11.70 -0.21
N LEU A 835 28.52 12.55 -0.83
CA LEU A 835 28.12 12.36 -2.23
C LEU A 835 29.15 12.96 -3.21
N PRO A 836 29.34 12.34 -4.40
CA PRO A 836 30.25 12.88 -5.41
C PRO A 836 29.80 14.27 -5.92
N LYS A 837 30.77 15.19 -6.12
CA LYS A 837 30.55 16.54 -6.71
C LYS A 837 29.90 16.54 -8.10
N ARG A 838 30.00 15.42 -8.83
CA ARG A 838 29.33 15.25 -10.14
C ARG A 838 27.83 14.95 -10.04
N THR A 839 27.36 14.58 -8.85
CA THR A 839 25.98 14.13 -8.61
C THR A 839 25.20 15.16 -7.82
N LEU A 840 25.80 15.67 -6.74
CA LEU A 840 25.25 16.82 -6.04
C LEU A 840 25.65 18.08 -6.80
N THR A 841 24.76 19.05 -6.99
CA THR A 841 24.99 20.31 -7.73
C THR A 841 24.93 21.57 -6.88
N SER A 842 24.14 21.58 -5.80
CA SER A 842 24.14 22.63 -4.79
C SER A 842 23.56 22.14 -3.46
N VAL A 843 23.90 22.85 -2.37
CA VAL A 843 23.48 22.53 -1.01
C VAL A 843 22.86 23.77 -0.37
N GLY A 844 21.59 23.67 0.02
CA GLY A 844 20.89 24.74 0.74
C GLY A 844 20.43 24.29 2.12
N LEU A 845 20.78 25.07 3.14
CA LEU A 845 20.33 24.89 4.52
C LEU A 845 19.40 26.04 4.90
N PHE A 846 18.18 25.74 5.32
CA PHE A 846 17.14 26.74 5.55
C PHE A 846 16.60 26.63 6.97
N ALA A 847 16.76 27.69 7.76
CA ALA A 847 16.44 27.70 9.19
C ALA A 847 17.06 26.49 9.94
N SER A 848 18.27 26.08 9.55
CA SER A 848 18.88 24.78 9.88
C SER A 848 19.05 24.53 11.38
N ALA A 849 19.02 23.27 11.79
CA ALA A 849 19.51 22.87 13.10
C ALA A 849 21.04 23.06 13.18
N PRO A 850 21.56 23.76 14.20
CA PRO A 850 22.98 23.96 14.37
C PRO A 850 23.64 22.77 15.11
N PRO A 851 24.96 22.60 14.98
CA PRO A 851 25.71 21.59 15.72
C PRO A 851 25.78 21.95 17.20
N TRP A 852 25.61 20.95 18.07
CA TRP A 852 25.60 21.18 19.52
C TRP A 852 26.98 21.53 20.10
N GLU A 853 28.04 21.23 19.35
CA GLU A 853 29.42 21.63 19.68
C GLU A 853 29.61 23.16 19.65
N ALA A 854 28.79 23.90 18.88
CA ALA A 854 28.79 25.37 18.81
C ALA A 854 28.48 26.07 20.14
N GLY A 855 28.05 25.32 21.15
CA GLY A 855 27.86 25.80 22.51
C GLY A 855 26.40 25.75 22.96
N VAL A 856 26.12 24.83 23.89
CA VAL A 856 24.79 24.61 24.45
C VAL A 856 24.23 25.83 25.20
N GLN A 857 25.07 26.80 25.59
CA GLN A 857 24.66 28.03 26.27
C GLN A 857 23.66 28.85 25.45
N HIS A 858 23.66 28.71 24.12
CA HIS A 858 22.76 29.40 23.20
C HIS A 858 21.47 28.61 22.91
N VAL A 859 21.34 27.39 23.44
CA VAL A 859 20.17 26.53 23.28
C VAL A 859 19.20 26.76 24.43
N ASP A 860 17.90 26.90 24.13
CA ASP A 860 16.85 27.06 25.15
C ASP A 860 16.82 25.90 26.16
N TYR A 861 16.47 26.21 27.41
CA TYR A 861 16.45 25.23 28.50
C TYR A 861 15.51 24.05 28.23
N SER A 862 14.37 24.27 27.56
CA SER A 862 13.43 23.22 27.18
C SER A 862 14.04 22.20 26.23
N ARG A 863 14.85 22.64 25.27
CA ARG A 863 15.56 21.79 24.30
C ARG A 863 16.66 20.97 24.98
N ARG A 864 17.33 21.52 26.01
CA ARG A 864 18.31 20.79 26.83
C ARG A 864 17.63 19.68 27.65
N ILE A 865 16.45 19.93 28.21
CA ILE A 865 15.64 18.90 28.88
C ILE A 865 15.21 17.83 27.87
N LEU A 866 14.71 18.25 26.70
CA LEU A 866 14.26 17.32 25.67
C LEU A 866 15.40 16.39 25.23
N ARG A 867 16.61 16.93 25.01
CA ARG A 867 17.83 16.14 24.78
C ARG A 867 18.09 15.16 25.93
N PHE A 868 18.08 15.63 27.17
CA PHE A 868 18.32 14.79 28.34
C PHE A 868 17.33 13.61 28.39
N CYS A 869 16.05 13.88 28.17
CA CYS A 869 15.00 12.85 28.13
C CYS A 869 15.17 11.91 26.94
N ALA A 870 15.52 12.42 25.75
CA ALA A 870 15.74 11.60 24.57
C ALA A 870 16.89 10.60 24.80
N ILE A 871 18.00 11.05 25.39
CA ILE A 871 19.18 10.20 25.64
C ILE A 871 18.93 9.22 26.80
N ASN A 872 18.45 9.72 27.94
CA ASN A 872 18.44 8.94 29.19
C ASN A 872 17.12 8.21 29.45
N CYS A 873 16.02 8.66 28.84
CA CYS A 873 14.68 8.10 29.06
C CYS A 873 13.87 7.98 27.76
N PRO A 874 14.43 7.41 26.67
CA PRO A 874 13.80 7.45 25.34
C PRO A 874 12.40 6.81 25.33
N LYS A 875 12.21 5.64 25.94
CA LYS A 875 10.91 4.95 25.99
C LYS A 875 9.83 5.77 26.72
N LEU A 876 10.22 6.45 27.80
CA LEU A 876 9.31 7.31 28.56
C LEU A 876 8.95 8.56 27.76
N LEU A 877 9.93 9.16 27.08
CA LEU A 877 9.68 10.31 26.21
C LEU A 877 8.80 9.94 25.02
N THR A 878 9.02 8.79 24.38
CA THR A 878 8.17 8.27 23.30
C THR A 878 6.72 8.12 23.77
N GLY A 879 6.50 7.43 24.90
CA GLY A 879 5.14 7.26 25.43
C GLY A 879 4.47 8.57 25.85
N ALA A 880 5.23 9.54 26.37
CA ALA A 880 4.72 10.86 26.71
C ALA A 880 4.33 11.68 25.46
N LEU A 881 5.14 11.61 24.40
CA LEU A 881 4.85 12.27 23.13
C LEU A 881 3.66 11.62 22.43
N ASP A 882 3.56 10.29 22.39
CA ASP A 882 2.39 9.57 21.84
C ASP A 882 1.09 9.95 22.55
N ALA A 883 1.13 10.05 23.88
CA ALA A 883 -0.02 10.51 24.67
C ALA A 883 -0.38 11.97 24.34
N LEU A 884 0.63 12.84 24.18
CA LEU A 884 0.44 14.23 23.81
C LEU A 884 -0.15 14.37 22.39
N ILE A 885 0.35 13.62 21.40
CA ILE A 885 -0.17 13.60 20.03
C ILE A 885 -1.65 13.22 20.03
N ARG A 886 -2.00 12.13 20.71
CA ARG A 886 -3.40 11.66 20.84
C ARG A 886 -4.29 12.70 21.51
N LEU A 887 -3.78 13.38 22.53
CA LEU A 887 -4.50 14.45 23.23
C LEU A 887 -4.71 15.67 22.33
N VAL A 888 -3.67 16.13 21.63
CA VAL A 888 -3.75 17.28 20.71
C VAL A 888 -4.71 16.96 19.56
N ARG A 889 -4.62 15.76 18.98
CA ARG A 889 -5.55 15.28 17.95
C ARG A 889 -7.00 15.33 18.43
N TRP A 890 -7.26 14.80 19.63
CA TRP A 890 -8.60 14.84 20.24
C TRP A 890 -9.12 16.27 20.49
N ILE A 891 -8.25 17.19 20.92
CA ILE A 891 -8.61 18.59 21.13
C ILE A 891 -8.92 19.29 19.80
N VAL A 892 -8.05 19.14 18.79
CA VAL A 892 -8.17 19.82 17.49
C VAL A 892 -9.40 19.34 16.72
N LEU A 893 -9.74 18.06 16.83
CA LEU A 893 -10.94 17.47 16.22
C LEU A 893 -12.22 17.69 17.04
N SER A 894 -12.17 18.46 18.14
CA SER A 894 -13.38 18.83 18.86
C SER A 894 -14.19 19.88 18.09
N GLY A 895 -15.52 19.79 18.13
CA GLY A 895 -16.41 20.74 17.42
C GLY A 895 -16.08 22.24 17.65
N PRO A 896 -15.78 22.69 18.89
CA PRO A 896 -15.36 24.07 19.13
C PRO A 896 -14.02 24.44 18.49
N ALA A 897 -13.04 23.52 18.47
CA ALA A 897 -11.75 23.75 17.84
C ALA A 897 -11.87 23.80 16.32
N ILE A 898 -12.63 22.87 15.71
CA ILE A 898 -12.91 22.85 14.28
C ILE A 898 -13.49 24.20 13.82
N LYS A 899 -14.51 24.71 14.54
CA LYS A 899 -15.12 26.00 14.21
C LYS A 899 -14.12 27.15 14.32
N ARG A 900 -13.29 27.17 15.36
CA ARG A 900 -12.31 28.24 15.59
C ARG A 900 -11.20 28.23 14.54
N ILE A 901 -10.68 27.05 14.21
CA ILE A 901 -9.61 26.89 13.20
C ILE A 901 -10.17 27.13 11.80
N GLY A 902 -11.36 26.62 11.47
CA GLY A 902 -12.03 26.88 10.20
C GLY A 902 -12.32 28.36 9.95
N THR A 903 -12.83 29.08 10.97
CA THR A 903 -13.03 30.54 10.86
C THR A 903 -11.71 31.28 10.66
N TRP A 904 -10.64 30.81 11.30
CA TRP A 904 -9.30 31.37 11.11
C TRP A 904 -8.78 31.11 9.70
N LEU A 905 -9.00 29.92 9.15
CA LEU A 905 -8.62 29.53 7.79
C LEU A 905 -9.33 30.40 6.74
N ASP A 906 -10.65 30.60 6.87
CA ASP A 906 -11.41 31.50 5.97
C ASP A 906 -10.83 32.93 5.97
N ALA A 907 -10.41 33.41 7.14
CA ALA A 907 -9.80 34.73 7.28
C ALA A 907 -8.40 34.82 6.66
N GLN A 908 -7.70 33.70 6.45
CA GLN A 908 -6.45 33.67 5.68
C GLN A 908 -6.73 33.65 4.18
N ASP A 909 -7.64 32.81 3.70
CA ASP A 909 -7.98 32.71 2.29
C ASP A 909 -8.48 34.04 1.73
N ALA A 910 -9.33 34.73 2.50
CA ALA A 910 -9.87 36.04 2.14
C ALA A 910 -8.78 37.11 1.97
N LYS A 911 -7.63 36.97 2.63
CA LYS A 911 -6.49 37.89 2.50
C LYS A 911 -5.61 37.57 1.30
N GLU A 912 -5.44 36.30 0.97
CA GLU A 912 -4.48 35.85 -0.05
C GLU A 912 -5.07 35.70 -1.46
N LYS A 913 -6.35 35.33 -1.58
CA LYS A 913 -7.03 35.09 -2.86
C LYS A 913 -8.50 35.56 -2.80
N PRO A 914 -8.77 36.88 -2.84
CA PRO A 914 -10.14 37.37 -2.83
C PRO A 914 -10.92 36.83 -4.05
N GLY A 915 -12.01 36.09 -3.81
CA GLY A 915 -12.93 35.61 -4.84
C GLY A 915 -12.78 34.14 -5.25
N ILE A 916 -11.97 33.33 -4.56
CA ILE A 916 -11.99 31.87 -4.74
C ILE A 916 -13.07 31.25 -3.85
N GLU A 917 -13.91 30.43 -4.46
CA GLU A 917 -14.94 29.66 -3.78
C GLU A 917 -14.32 28.47 -3.05
N ILE A 918 -14.40 28.47 -1.71
CA ILE A 918 -13.89 27.39 -0.88
C ILE A 918 -14.95 26.28 -0.85
N THR A 919 -14.65 25.15 -1.47
CA THR A 919 -15.57 24.01 -1.60
C THR A 919 -15.53 23.04 -0.41
N LYS A 920 -14.46 23.08 0.40
CA LYS A 920 -14.29 22.22 1.59
C LYS A 920 -14.86 22.87 2.85
N SER A 921 -15.53 22.09 3.69
CA SER A 921 -16.03 22.48 5.00
C SER A 921 -14.91 22.73 6.03
N HIS A 922 -15.22 23.42 7.14
CA HIS A 922 -14.27 23.61 8.25
C HIS A 922 -13.76 22.28 8.81
N ALA A 923 -14.62 21.25 8.87
CA ALA A 923 -14.23 19.95 9.39
C ALA A 923 -13.20 19.28 8.48
N GLU A 924 -13.48 19.21 7.17
CA GLU A 924 -12.56 18.62 6.18
C GLU A 924 -11.21 19.34 6.15
N ARG A 925 -11.22 20.68 6.24
CA ARG A 925 -9.99 21.47 6.23
C ARG A 925 -9.16 21.29 7.51
N VAL A 926 -9.81 21.10 8.65
CA VAL A 926 -9.13 20.83 9.93
C VAL A 926 -8.62 19.39 9.97
N GLU A 927 -9.35 18.45 9.39
CA GLU A 927 -8.94 17.07 9.22
C GLU A 927 -7.73 16.96 8.28
N ASP A 928 -7.70 17.69 7.16
CA ASP A 928 -6.52 17.81 6.29
C ASP A 928 -5.28 18.29 7.07
N LEU A 929 -5.44 19.29 7.94
CA LEU A 929 -4.36 19.79 8.80
C LEU A 929 -3.91 18.77 9.84
N VAL A 930 -4.85 18.04 10.45
CA VAL A 930 -4.53 16.97 11.42
C VAL A 930 -3.80 15.82 10.71
N ASN A 931 -4.25 15.43 9.52
CA ASN A 931 -3.61 14.40 8.73
C ASN A 931 -2.17 14.80 8.37
N MET A 932 -1.98 16.03 7.90
CA MET A 932 -0.67 16.57 7.53
C MET A 932 0.28 16.72 8.72
N LEU A 933 -0.19 17.24 9.85
CA LEU A 933 0.68 17.66 10.96
C LEU A 933 0.82 16.63 12.08
N LEU A 934 -0.15 15.71 12.21
CA LEU A 934 -0.20 14.73 13.30
C LEU A 934 -0.23 13.30 12.77
N ASP A 935 -1.21 12.93 11.95
CA ASP A 935 -1.42 11.52 11.64
C ASP A 935 -0.33 10.96 10.70
N GLU A 936 0.14 11.73 9.71
CA GLU A 936 1.20 11.28 8.79
C GLU A 936 2.61 11.29 9.42
N PRO A 937 3.12 12.37 10.05
CA PRO A 937 4.47 12.37 10.60
C PRO A 937 4.63 11.37 11.76
N PHE A 938 3.56 11.12 12.52
CA PHE A 938 3.54 10.22 13.67
C PHE A 938 2.82 8.89 13.39
N ARG A 939 2.67 8.51 12.12
CA ARG A 939 2.02 7.26 11.72
C ARG A 939 2.62 6.03 12.41
N GLN A 940 3.93 6.04 12.62
CA GLN A 940 4.70 5.00 13.31
C GLN A 940 4.94 5.30 14.80
N GLY A 941 4.25 6.29 15.35
CA GLY A 941 4.44 6.81 16.70
C GLY A 941 5.59 7.81 16.84
N ALA A 942 5.79 8.33 18.04
CA ALA A 942 6.79 9.37 18.33
C ALA A 942 8.24 8.88 18.38
N ASN A 943 8.49 7.59 18.15
CA ASN A 943 9.83 7.02 18.29
C ASN A 943 10.84 7.63 17.30
N GLY A 944 10.42 7.90 16.04
CA GLY A 944 11.26 8.59 15.05
C GLY A 944 11.68 9.99 15.52
N THR A 945 10.76 10.75 16.13
CA THR A 945 11.06 12.07 16.71
C THR A 945 12.06 12.00 17.86
N VAL A 946 11.93 11.01 18.74
CA VAL A 946 12.87 10.82 19.86
C VAL A 946 14.24 10.43 19.34
N HIS A 947 14.31 9.55 18.34
CA HIS A 947 15.56 9.14 17.71
C HIS A 947 16.26 10.30 17.01
N GLU A 948 15.54 11.04 16.16
CA GLU A 948 16.06 12.22 15.48
C GLU A 948 16.55 13.28 16.48
N THR A 949 15.83 13.48 17.58
CA THR A 949 16.29 14.37 18.66
C THR A 949 17.63 13.92 19.22
N LYS A 950 17.89 12.62 19.39
CA LYS A 950 19.23 12.16 19.81
C LYS A 950 20.30 12.49 18.76
N LEU A 951 19.98 12.28 17.48
CA LEU A 951 20.91 12.53 16.36
C LEU A 951 21.29 14.00 16.24
N LEU A 952 20.29 14.90 16.15
CA LEU A 952 20.51 16.34 16.00
C LEU A 952 21.21 16.95 17.20
N THR A 953 21.11 16.31 18.37
CA THR A 953 21.71 16.78 19.62
C THR A 953 22.97 16.00 20.04
N SER A 954 23.45 15.13 19.15
CA SER A 954 24.74 14.45 19.26
C SER A 954 25.88 15.46 19.13
N GLN A 955 27.00 15.15 19.78
CA GLN A 955 28.27 15.88 19.58
C GLN A 955 29.00 15.38 18.32
N ASP A 956 28.58 14.23 17.78
CA ASP A 956 29.18 13.61 16.60
C ASP A 956 28.07 13.27 15.59
N TRP A 957 28.09 13.93 14.44
CA TRP A 957 27.21 13.63 13.30
C TRP A 957 27.81 12.56 12.36
N GLY A 958 29.04 12.14 12.59
CA GLY A 958 29.79 11.18 11.76
C GLY A 958 30.76 11.82 10.77
N PHE A 959 30.87 13.14 10.79
CA PHE A 959 31.79 13.93 9.99
C PHE A 959 32.04 15.27 10.69
N LYS A 960 33.15 15.95 10.36
CA LYS A 960 33.41 17.31 10.84
C LYS A 960 32.96 18.33 9.80
N LEU A 961 32.58 19.52 10.26
CA LEU A 961 32.11 20.59 9.37
C LEU A 961 33.20 21.06 8.41
N GLU A 962 34.45 21.06 8.85
CA GLU A 962 35.61 21.46 8.06
C GLU A 962 35.92 20.47 6.94
N ASP A 963 35.45 19.23 7.06
CA ASP A 963 35.65 18.17 6.07
C ASP A 963 34.58 18.19 4.96
N VAL A 964 33.60 19.10 5.03
CA VAL A 964 32.56 19.27 3.99
C VAL A 964 33.16 20.00 2.79
N ASP A 965 33.87 19.26 1.93
CA ASP A 965 34.45 19.77 0.69
C ASP A 965 33.40 19.86 -0.42
N TYR A 966 32.66 20.97 -0.44
CA TYR A 966 31.69 21.26 -1.48
C TYR A 966 31.79 22.72 -1.96
N ASP A 967 31.58 22.95 -3.25
CA ASP A 967 31.96 24.23 -3.89
C ASP A 967 31.07 25.41 -3.47
N ARG A 968 29.82 25.12 -3.05
CA ARG A 968 28.87 26.14 -2.58
C ARG A 968 27.84 25.57 -1.60
N VAL A 969 27.92 25.98 -0.34
CA VAL A 969 26.90 25.68 0.70
C VAL A 969 26.22 26.98 1.11
N GLN A 970 24.90 27.08 0.92
CA GLN A 970 24.16 28.30 1.26
C GLN A 970 23.32 28.09 2.52
N ILE A 971 23.40 29.01 3.46
CA ILE A 971 22.58 29.03 4.67
C ILE A 971 21.64 30.23 4.63
N TRP A 972 20.36 30.02 4.91
CA TRP A 972 19.36 31.06 5.04
C TRP A 972 18.78 31.03 6.45
N HIS A 973 18.98 32.08 7.24
CA HIS A 973 18.65 32.06 8.67
C HIS A 973 18.17 33.39 9.25
N GLY A 974 17.23 33.31 10.19
CA GLY A 974 16.68 34.48 10.89
C GLY A 974 17.49 34.83 12.13
N VAL A 975 17.83 36.11 12.32
CA VAL A 975 18.65 36.55 13.47
C VAL A 975 17.90 36.40 14.80
N LYS A 976 16.56 36.49 14.77
CA LYS A 976 15.68 36.33 15.94
C LYS A 976 15.22 34.89 16.14
N ASP A 977 15.85 33.92 15.47
CA ASP A 977 15.55 32.50 15.66
C ASP A 977 16.03 32.01 17.04
N THR A 978 15.08 31.64 17.88
CA THR A 978 15.33 31.08 19.21
C THR A 978 15.34 29.55 19.23
N ASN A 979 14.89 28.89 18.16
CA ASN A 979 14.94 27.44 18.01
C ASN A 979 16.34 26.98 17.57
N ALA A 980 16.93 27.72 16.63
CA ALA A 980 18.28 27.57 16.13
C ALA A 980 18.98 28.92 16.25
N SER A 981 19.73 29.12 17.34
CA SER A 981 20.34 30.41 17.63
C SER A 981 21.29 30.83 16.49
N ILE A 982 21.16 32.07 16.04
CA ILE A 982 22.04 32.66 15.03
C ILE A 982 23.53 32.56 15.41
N ALA A 983 23.87 32.60 16.70
CA ALA A 983 25.25 32.43 17.16
C ALA A 983 25.82 31.05 16.78
N MET A 984 25.02 30.00 16.91
CA MET A 984 25.43 28.64 16.55
C MET A 984 25.42 28.42 15.02
N ILE A 985 24.57 29.16 14.30
CA ILE A 985 24.56 29.13 12.83
C ILE A 985 25.76 29.86 12.25
N ARG A 986 26.17 30.98 12.82
CA ARG A 986 27.42 31.66 12.47
C ARG A 986 28.63 30.77 12.74
N TYR A 987 28.66 30.06 13.87
CA TYR A 987 29.66 29.02 14.11
C TYR A 987 29.67 27.97 13.00
N MET A 988 28.52 27.42 12.63
CA MET A 988 28.42 26.44 11.54
C MET A 988 28.92 27.02 10.21
N ALA A 989 28.55 28.26 9.87
CA ALA A 989 28.99 28.94 8.66
C ALA A 989 30.50 29.23 8.62
N GLU A 990 31.11 29.51 9.78
CA GLU A 990 32.56 29.73 9.91
C GLU A 990 33.37 28.44 9.74
N HIS A 991 32.80 27.27 10.05
CA HIS A 991 33.50 25.98 10.03
C HIS A 991 33.20 25.15 8.77
N VAL A 992 32.12 25.44 8.03
CA VAL A 992 31.84 24.80 6.73
C VAL A 992 32.59 25.57 5.61
N PRO A 993 33.49 24.92 4.84
CA PRO A 993 34.17 25.55 3.73
C PRO A 993 33.20 26.08 2.66
N ASN A 994 33.55 27.20 2.02
CA ASN A 994 32.77 27.81 0.93
C ASN A 994 31.29 28.06 1.29
N CYS A 995 31.03 28.42 2.56
CA CYS A 995 29.68 28.68 3.05
C CYS A 995 29.27 30.14 2.84
N GLU A 996 28.05 30.35 2.34
CA GLU A 996 27.40 31.65 2.16
C GLU A 996 26.22 31.77 3.14
N LEU A 997 26.35 32.62 4.17
CA LEU A 997 25.30 32.86 5.16
C LEU A 997 24.45 34.09 4.80
N ASN A 998 23.16 33.87 4.57
CA ASN A 998 22.13 34.87 4.33
C ASN A 998 21.33 35.08 5.62
N GLU A 999 21.55 36.22 6.28
CA GLU A 999 20.90 36.57 7.54
C GLU A 999 19.70 37.51 7.34
N PHE A 1000 18.63 37.27 8.11
CA PHE A 1000 17.42 38.09 8.12
C PHE A 1000 17.16 38.66 9.52
N ASP A 1001 17.48 39.94 9.71
CA ASP A 1001 17.51 40.62 11.03
C ASP A 1001 16.20 40.52 11.82
N GLU A 1002 15.06 40.58 11.10
CA GLU A 1002 13.74 40.65 11.71
C GLU A 1002 13.05 39.29 11.82
N ASP A 1003 13.67 38.23 11.30
CA ASP A 1003 13.04 36.93 11.19
C ASP A 1003 13.37 35.96 12.32
N THR A 1004 12.34 35.20 12.69
CA THR A 1004 12.37 34.06 13.62
C THR A 1004 12.37 32.76 12.83
N HIS A 1005 12.57 31.61 13.48
CA HIS A 1005 12.49 30.27 12.86
C HIS A 1005 11.29 30.08 11.94
N TYR A 1006 10.19 30.75 12.30
CA TYR A 1006 8.86 30.54 11.79
C TYR A 1006 8.45 31.58 10.74
N THR A 1007 9.04 32.78 10.76
CA THR A 1007 8.81 33.80 9.72
C THR A 1007 9.74 33.64 8.53
N MET A 1008 10.79 32.81 8.66
CA MET A 1008 11.73 32.48 7.59
C MET A 1008 11.05 31.99 6.32
N TYR A 1009 9.91 31.29 6.41
CA TYR A 1009 9.20 30.73 5.25
C TYR A 1009 8.94 31.73 4.12
N LYS A 1010 8.81 33.04 4.41
CA LYS A 1010 8.67 34.09 3.37
C LYS A 1010 9.87 34.21 2.42
N HIS A 1011 11.02 33.63 2.79
CA HIS A 1011 12.27 33.62 2.03
C HIS A 1011 12.52 32.29 1.30
N ILE A 1012 11.58 31.35 1.32
CA ILE A 1012 11.81 30.02 0.72
C ILE A 1012 11.89 30.06 -0.80
N GLU A 1013 11.12 30.93 -1.47
CA GLU A 1013 11.18 31.09 -2.92
C GLU A 1013 12.56 31.54 -3.41
N PRO A 1014 13.16 32.64 -2.91
CA PRO A 1014 14.51 33.02 -3.30
C PRO A 1014 15.57 31.97 -2.92
N ALA A 1015 15.41 31.26 -1.80
CA ALA A 1015 16.30 30.17 -1.42
C ALA A 1015 16.24 28.97 -2.38
N LEU A 1016 15.05 28.61 -2.90
CA LEU A 1016 14.93 27.55 -3.92
C LEU A 1016 15.54 27.99 -5.25
N ARG A 1017 15.33 29.24 -5.67
CA ARG A 1017 15.91 29.77 -6.92
C ARG A 1017 17.43 29.75 -6.92
N SER A 1018 18.07 29.94 -5.77
CA SER A 1018 19.53 29.95 -5.67
C SER A 1018 20.18 28.56 -5.76
N LEU A 1019 19.37 27.48 -5.77
CA LEU A 1019 19.81 26.09 -5.88
C LEU A 1019 19.70 25.52 -7.31
N VAL A 1020 19.15 26.30 -8.25
CA VAL A 1020 19.05 25.90 -9.66
C VAL A 1020 20.19 26.54 -10.44
N LYS A 1021 20.96 25.74 -11.19
CA LYS A 1021 21.97 26.26 -12.13
C LYS A 1021 21.24 27.10 -13.18
N THR A 1022 21.48 28.41 -13.18
CA THR A 1022 21.05 29.27 -14.29
C THR A 1022 21.98 28.97 -15.46
N GLU A 1023 21.48 28.36 -16.53
CA GLU A 1023 22.24 28.37 -17.79
C GLU A 1023 22.53 29.83 -18.13
N GLU A 1024 23.81 30.20 -18.15
CA GLU A 1024 24.22 31.42 -18.83
C GLU A 1024 23.66 31.31 -20.25
N LYS A 1025 22.68 32.15 -20.57
CA LYS A 1025 22.31 32.42 -21.95
C LYS A 1025 23.56 32.94 -22.64
N ASN A 1026 24.30 32.03 -23.26
CA ASN A 1026 25.28 32.37 -24.27
C ASN A 1026 24.49 33.01 -25.42
N GLU A 1027 24.40 34.34 -25.41
CA GLU A 1027 24.16 35.11 -26.62
C GLU A 1027 25.30 34.81 -27.60
N LYS A 1028 25.07 33.93 -28.56
CA LYS A 1028 25.77 33.87 -29.85
C LYS A 1028 24.95 33.16 -30.90
#